data_AF-A0A9N9W0K8-F1
#
_entry.id   AF-A0A9N9W0K8-F1
#
_cell.length_a   1.000
_cell.length_b   1.000
_cell.length_c   1.000
_cell.angle_alpha   90.00
_cell.angle_beta   90.00
_cell.angle_gamma   90.00
#
_symmetry.space_group_name_H-M   'P 1'
#
loop_
_entity.id
_entity.type
_entity.pdbx_description
1 polymer ?
#
loop_
_entity_poly.entity_id
_entity_poly.type
_entity_poly.pdbx_seq_one_letter_code
_entity_poly.pdbx_strand_id
1 'polypeptide(L)'
;MASLQTLKLALRQEAQAMMSPAQPLSNAQYRDGFDIIRRCSDKSIYEDFIIPQLELLLNSFLKSRSTISVLEIGPGPESILGDLSEHVRQKIRKYVALEPNTLFFQLLKQWLASRPFPSLESPPNVREVPFTLDDGNAGDSGIGASHFDEKFDIILFCHSMYGMKFKDKVLKQARDMLVERPESGMIVVFHRDGVLQLDDLVCHKTVSFPTGVSRIPNVPEILDCFTPLIAGFVMQDVNVDEAMRLKWREVCYALARREQGDPEYLLFSSPNIMVTFTRDATMLPALTELVPLSDGQRIVKNREAYSRHPVPVVVPKDVQQIQTCVQWALAYKVGLTVVGGGHSGHCLWPNVVSVDMAAFNQVHIVSSDDKIGDPGSDHGPWVLAGAGCNTGDIIRKAASAGLTVPLGSRPSVGAGLWLQGGFGHMARSHGLACDAIVGAILVTVDDGRIIHVGHVPSQHRPAGSIRPENEDDLLWAIKGAGTNFGIVVSVTFRASAALSYSVRNWIFSLDDELQAQHRLGHLDQVATKLARNCSVDGYLFWDKDRLCLGVTVFESATTEHTLETSENAYAILGSEHHRQVVDGVGLFDTEMYISLMHGGHSGGKTSSFKRCIFLKHIGTPDVRNILVSALQSRPSRLCYLHLLQGGGAIDDLMGQDSAFGCRDWDFACVITGVWPRNQDGTTTAQEAMQWVYKIAMDLLPLSNGAYGADLGPDPRDAPLARAAFGSNQPRLSRLKSLLDPYNVLAYACPLQISTRPKLIILVTGKSGAGKDYCATSWASLLNARRLEARAVSISQVTKQQYAAATGADLKRLLCDRGYKEQHRPALTQFFHEQVRKRPQLPEDQFVRVVRNAADVDVLFVTGMRDEAPVATFSQLVPNSKLLEVRVQTKEDTRRARRECRDNNEVDCGNWIPGEIRDGESNSTVPGYRPDFVMNNDVTGNEAISKFAHDQIFPFLDKDLDRLSDMVRSISNFPRPGIKFRDILGISQQRDGLSLCTSLLETHFSGDWTRVEAIVCCEAGGFVFASALAAKVNVRLALIREAGKLPPPTVPVSKSPSHISNFGATGSNNKAMEMGSDVISKGSTVVVVDDVLATGKTLCAVLQLLQSVGVTPKDVTVNVVAKFPVHGGRALLHREGLSEVKIESLLVFGDA
;
A
#
# COMPACT_ATOMS: atom_id res chain seq x y z
N MET A 1 23.81 -16.16 5.69
CA MET A 1 22.81 -17.11 6.23
C MET A 1 22.29 -17.98 5.08
N ALA A 2 22.48 -19.30 5.08
CA ALA A 2 21.99 -20.15 3.98
C ALA A 2 20.46 -20.34 4.02
N SER A 3 19.86 -20.73 2.88
CA SER A 3 18.43 -21.10 2.82
C SER A 3 18.19 -22.54 3.27
N LEU A 4 16.95 -22.89 3.66
CA LEU A 4 16.56 -24.27 3.93
C LEU A 4 16.74 -25.20 2.71
N GLN A 5 16.60 -24.67 1.49
CA GLN A 5 16.85 -25.45 0.27
C GLN A 5 18.35 -25.71 0.07
N THR A 6 19.19 -24.70 0.32
CA THR A 6 20.65 -24.86 0.33
C THR A 6 21.06 -25.90 1.35
N LEU A 7 20.49 -25.84 2.55
CA LEU A 7 20.70 -26.84 3.60
C LEU A 7 20.27 -28.23 3.11
N LYS A 8 19.06 -28.38 2.56
CA LYS A 8 18.56 -29.65 2.02
C LYS A 8 19.51 -30.27 0.99
N LEU A 9 20.01 -29.47 0.05
CA LEU A 9 20.96 -29.96 -0.96
C LEU A 9 22.27 -30.43 -0.32
N ALA A 10 22.82 -29.66 0.62
CA ALA A 10 24.04 -30.04 1.34
C ALA A 10 23.87 -31.33 2.16
N LEU A 11 22.76 -31.47 2.90
CA LEU A 11 22.45 -32.68 3.66
C LEU A 11 22.34 -33.91 2.75
N ARG A 12 21.67 -33.77 1.59
CA ARG A 12 21.54 -34.86 0.61
C ARG A 12 22.86 -35.24 -0.05
N GLN A 13 23.73 -34.27 -0.30
CA GLN A 13 25.04 -34.51 -0.88
C GLN A 13 25.93 -35.35 0.06
N GLU A 14 25.91 -35.05 1.36
CA GLU A 14 26.63 -35.85 2.35
C GLU A 14 26.12 -37.30 2.42
N ALA A 15 24.80 -37.50 2.28
CA ALA A 15 24.21 -38.84 2.30
C ALA A 15 24.60 -39.68 1.08
N GLN A 16 24.78 -39.07 -0.10
CA GLN A 16 25.24 -39.77 -1.31
C GLN A 16 26.64 -40.35 -1.15
N ALA A 17 27.49 -39.75 -0.31
CA ALA A 17 28.84 -40.25 -0.04
C ALA A 17 28.88 -41.51 0.84
N MET A 18 27.80 -41.86 1.54
CA MET A 18 27.75 -42.97 2.50
C MET A 18 27.37 -44.34 1.87
N MET A 19 26.96 -44.38 0.59
CA MET A 19 26.61 -45.59 -0.17
C MET A 19 25.69 -46.61 0.54
N SER A 20 24.74 -46.15 1.36
CA SER A 20 23.75 -46.98 2.06
C SER A 20 22.31 -46.60 1.65
N PRO A 21 21.36 -47.55 1.60
CA PRO A 21 19.98 -47.28 1.18
C PRO A 21 19.23 -46.38 2.18
N ALA A 22 18.52 -45.40 1.64
CA ALA A 22 17.64 -44.49 2.39
C ALA A 22 16.22 -45.07 2.54
N GLN A 23 15.52 -44.70 3.61
CA GLN A 23 14.11 -45.00 3.83
C GLN A 23 13.30 -43.73 4.14
N PRO A 24 11.99 -43.69 3.78
CA PRO A 24 11.11 -42.59 4.13
C PRO A 24 10.99 -42.40 5.65
N LEU A 25 10.64 -41.20 6.07
CA LEU A 25 10.39 -40.89 7.49
C LEU A 25 9.15 -41.63 7.98
N SER A 26 9.20 -42.15 9.21
CA SER A 26 8.00 -42.62 9.90
C SER A 26 7.06 -41.46 10.27
N ASN A 27 5.78 -41.75 10.55
CA ASN A 27 4.81 -40.73 10.97
C ASN A 27 5.27 -39.92 12.19
N ALA A 28 5.93 -40.58 13.16
CA ALA A 28 6.47 -39.93 14.35
C ALA A 28 7.67 -39.02 14.01
N GLN A 29 8.62 -39.50 13.22
CA GLN A 29 9.77 -38.69 12.79
C GLN A 29 9.36 -37.46 11.99
N TYR A 30 8.40 -37.60 11.08
CA TYR A 30 7.86 -36.47 10.33
C TYR A 30 7.20 -35.46 11.27
N ARG A 31 6.36 -35.93 12.21
CA ARG A 31 5.69 -35.08 13.21
C ARG A 31 6.70 -34.29 14.03
N ASP A 32 7.70 -34.97 14.58
CA ASP A 32 8.67 -34.36 15.49
C ASP A 32 9.51 -33.30 14.77
N GLY A 33 9.95 -33.57 13.54
CA GLY A 33 10.60 -32.56 12.69
C GLY A 33 9.67 -31.39 12.33
N PHE A 34 8.40 -31.69 12.01
CA PHE A 34 7.44 -30.68 11.57
C PHE A 34 7.07 -29.72 12.70
N ASP A 35 6.92 -30.25 13.91
CA ASP A 35 6.67 -29.47 15.12
C ASP A 35 7.80 -28.48 15.42
N ILE A 36 9.06 -28.82 15.13
CA ILE A 36 10.19 -27.89 15.26
C ILE A 36 10.00 -26.68 14.34
N ILE A 37 9.67 -26.91 13.07
CA ILE A 37 9.43 -25.82 12.12
C ILE A 37 8.18 -24.99 12.52
N ARG A 38 7.10 -25.66 12.93
CA ARG A 38 5.85 -24.99 13.35
C ARG A 38 6.03 -24.13 14.61
N ARG A 39 6.73 -24.65 15.63
CA ARG A 39 6.86 -24.01 16.96
C ARG A 39 7.97 -22.98 17.05
N CYS A 40 9.10 -23.20 16.39
CA CYS A 40 10.30 -22.37 16.57
C CYS A 40 10.44 -21.24 15.53
N SER A 41 9.76 -21.32 14.37
CA SER A 41 9.90 -20.30 13.31
C SER A 41 8.64 -19.83 12.63
N ASP A 42 7.63 -20.69 12.49
CA ASP A 42 6.56 -20.42 11.52
C ASP A 42 5.37 -19.67 12.10
N LYS A 43 5.28 -19.46 13.42
CA LYS A 43 4.18 -18.70 13.99
C LYS A 43 4.07 -17.29 13.38
N SER A 44 5.21 -16.61 13.18
CA SER A 44 5.25 -15.33 12.45
C SER A 44 4.95 -15.49 10.96
N ILE A 45 5.38 -16.56 10.28
CA ILE A 45 5.07 -16.76 8.85
C ILE A 45 3.56 -16.99 8.63
N TYR A 46 2.91 -17.78 9.49
CA TYR A 46 1.47 -17.95 9.39
C TYR A 46 0.72 -16.68 9.79
N GLU A 47 1.06 -16.07 10.93
CA GLU A 47 0.37 -14.88 11.45
C GLU A 47 0.62 -13.61 10.61
N ASP A 48 1.85 -13.41 10.11
CA ASP A 48 2.25 -12.19 9.40
C ASP A 48 2.10 -12.31 7.88
N PHE A 49 2.05 -13.53 7.32
CA PHE A 49 1.98 -13.75 5.88
C PHE A 49 0.85 -14.68 5.42
N ILE A 50 0.88 -15.97 5.74
CA ILE A 50 -0.05 -16.95 5.13
C ILE A 50 -1.51 -16.59 5.44
N ILE A 51 -1.84 -16.37 6.72
CA ILE A 51 -3.22 -16.08 7.14
C ILE A 51 -3.70 -14.73 6.60
N PRO A 52 -2.97 -13.60 6.73
CA PRO A 52 -3.39 -12.33 6.14
C PRO A 52 -3.59 -12.38 4.62
N GLN A 53 -2.69 -13.04 3.90
CA GLN A 53 -2.77 -13.12 2.44
C GLN A 53 -3.89 -14.04 1.97
N LEU A 54 -4.08 -15.19 2.63
CA LEU A 54 -5.20 -16.07 2.37
C LEU A 54 -6.52 -15.35 2.69
N GLU A 55 -6.61 -14.62 3.79
CA GLU A 55 -7.82 -13.89 4.15
C GLU A 55 -8.16 -12.79 3.14
N LEU A 56 -7.18 -12.01 2.68
CA LEU A 56 -7.37 -11.02 1.62
C LEU A 56 -7.87 -11.66 0.31
N LEU A 57 -7.27 -12.79 -0.07
CA LEU A 57 -7.64 -13.55 -1.25
C LEU A 57 -9.08 -14.08 -1.16
N LEU A 58 -9.42 -14.72 -0.04
CA LEU A 58 -10.73 -15.31 0.19
C LEU A 58 -11.83 -14.25 0.30
N ASN A 59 -11.58 -13.13 0.98
CA ASN A 59 -12.56 -12.05 1.06
C ASN A 59 -12.90 -11.50 -0.33
N SER A 60 -11.92 -11.35 -1.21
CA SER A 60 -12.17 -10.96 -2.61
C SER A 60 -13.01 -12.00 -3.35
N PHE A 61 -12.69 -13.28 -3.20
CA PHE A 61 -13.42 -14.39 -3.82
C PHE A 61 -14.85 -14.56 -3.27
N LEU A 62 -15.07 -14.22 -2.01
CA LEU A 62 -16.37 -14.28 -1.35
C LEU A 62 -17.30 -13.11 -1.69
N LYS A 63 -16.83 -12.07 -2.40
CA LYS A 63 -17.71 -11.00 -2.90
C LYS A 63 -18.74 -11.52 -3.91
N SER A 64 -18.35 -12.48 -4.74
CA SER A 64 -19.22 -13.10 -5.76
C SER A 64 -19.95 -14.35 -5.26
N ARG A 65 -19.58 -14.88 -4.07
CA ARG A 65 -20.02 -16.19 -3.58
C ARG A 65 -20.54 -16.12 -2.14
N SER A 66 -21.78 -16.58 -1.95
CA SER A 66 -22.41 -16.58 -0.63
C SER A 66 -21.85 -17.63 0.32
N THR A 67 -21.25 -18.71 -0.21
CA THR A 67 -20.74 -19.89 0.51
C THR A 67 -19.66 -20.58 -0.33
N ILE A 68 -18.80 -21.39 0.30
CA ILE A 68 -17.73 -22.14 -0.36
C ILE A 68 -17.60 -23.57 0.18
N SER A 69 -17.09 -24.44 -0.67
CA SER A 69 -16.62 -25.80 -0.41
C SER A 69 -15.11 -25.86 -0.51
N VAL A 70 -14.46 -26.55 0.43
CA VAL A 70 -13.00 -26.58 0.53
C VAL A 70 -12.47 -28.01 0.60
N LEU A 71 -11.44 -28.28 -0.18
CA LEU A 71 -10.56 -29.44 -0.07
C LEU A 71 -9.19 -28.98 0.42
N GLU A 72 -8.73 -29.48 1.56
CA GLU A 72 -7.41 -29.17 2.12
C GLU A 72 -6.51 -30.41 2.07
N ILE A 73 -5.34 -30.26 1.45
CA ILE A 73 -4.39 -31.34 1.21
C ILE A 73 -3.15 -31.11 2.08
N GLY A 74 -2.89 -32.07 2.98
CA GLY A 74 -1.84 -32.00 3.99
C GLY A 74 -2.04 -30.90 5.04
N PRO A 75 -3.21 -30.77 5.68
CA PRO A 75 -3.47 -29.75 6.71
C PRO A 75 -2.55 -29.89 7.94
N GLY A 76 -1.99 -31.07 8.21
CA GLY A 76 -1.28 -31.34 9.46
C GLY A 76 -2.26 -31.51 10.64
N PRO A 77 -1.85 -31.17 11.88
CA PRO A 77 -2.64 -31.45 13.07
C PRO A 77 -3.89 -30.56 13.21
N GLU A 78 -3.93 -29.40 12.54
CA GLU A 78 -5.01 -28.40 12.60
C GLU A 78 -5.11 -27.72 11.23
N SER A 79 -6.33 -27.40 10.77
CA SER A 79 -6.52 -26.71 9.49
C SER A 79 -6.09 -25.24 9.59
N ILE A 80 -5.38 -24.74 8.57
CA ILE A 80 -5.00 -23.32 8.50
C ILE A 80 -6.22 -22.39 8.37
N LEU A 81 -7.36 -22.93 7.91
CA LEU A 81 -8.61 -22.17 7.81
C LEU A 81 -9.21 -21.87 9.19
N GLY A 82 -8.77 -22.57 10.23
CA GLY A 82 -9.19 -22.33 11.61
C GLY A 82 -8.82 -20.95 12.14
N ASP A 83 -7.70 -20.40 11.65
CA ASP A 83 -7.14 -19.11 12.07
C ASP A 83 -7.73 -17.91 11.31
N LEU A 84 -8.51 -18.17 10.27
CA LEU A 84 -9.20 -17.12 9.51
C LEU A 84 -10.32 -16.48 10.35
N SER A 85 -10.69 -15.25 9.96
CA SER A 85 -11.84 -14.60 10.59
C SER A 85 -13.11 -15.44 10.51
N GLU A 86 -13.95 -15.29 11.52
CA GLU A 86 -15.19 -16.03 11.63
C GLU A 86 -16.13 -15.78 10.44
N HIS A 87 -16.06 -14.59 9.82
CA HIS A 87 -16.83 -14.29 8.61
C HIS A 87 -16.50 -15.29 7.49
N VAL A 88 -15.23 -15.52 7.23
CA VAL A 88 -14.78 -16.48 6.21
C VAL A 88 -15.13 -17.91 6.65
N ARG A 89 -14.89 -18.27 7.92
CA ARG A 89 -15.22 -19.62 8.43
C ARG A 89 -16.71 -19.95 8.38
N GLN A 90 -17.60 -18.97 8.56
CA GLN A 90 -19.06 -19.13 8.41
C GLN A 90 -19.49 -19.37 6.95
N LYS A 91 -18.65 -19.03 5.98
CA LYS A 91 -18.92 -19.26 4.56
C LYS A 91 -18.58 -20.68 4.11
N ILE A 92 -17.76 -21.40 4.87
CA ILE A 92 -17.39 -22.79 4.59
C ILE A 92 -18.57 -23.70 4.94
N ARG A 93 -19.22 -24.24 3.91
CA ARG A 93 -20.37 -25.17 4.02
C ARG A 93 -19.95 -26.63 3.90
N LYS A 94 -18.84 -26.89 3.25
CA LYS A 94 -18.29 -28.23 3.04
C LYS A 94 -16.79 -28.20 3.23
N TYR A 95 -16.26 -29.16 3.98
CA TYR A 95 -14.84 -29.29 4.25
C TYR A 95 -14.40 -30.74 4.11
N VAL A 96 -13.40 -30.96 3.27
CA VAL A 96 -12.76 -32.25 3.02
C VAL A 96 -11.26 -32.10 3.24
N ALA A 97 -10.64 -33.07 3.90
CA ALA A 97 -9.19 -33.06 4.17
C ALA A 97 -8.53 -34.39 3.82
N LEU A 98 -7.35 -34.31 3.20
CA LEU A 98 -6.48 -35.45 2.90
C LEU A 98 -5.19 -35.33 3.73
N GLU A 99 -5.02 -36.20 4.73
CA GLU A 99 -3.86 -36.17 5.63
C GLU A 99 -3.24 -37.58 5.72
N PRO A 100 -2.10 -37.84 5.04
CA PRO A 100 -1.48 -39.16 5.02
C PRO A 100 -0.78 -39.55 6.33
N ASN A 101 -0.44 -38.60 7.21
CA ASN A 101 0.20 -38.92 8.48
C ASN A 101 -0.85 -39.31 9.53
N THR A 102 -0.83 -40.57 9.98
CA THR A 102 -1.80 -41.12 10.95
C THR A 102 -1.91 -40.30 12.24
N LEU A 103 -0.80 -39.74 12.74
CA LEU A 103 -0.81 -38.95 13.97
C LEU A 103 -1.50 -37.60 13.75
N PHE A 104 -1.21 -36.94 12.63
CA PHE A 104 -1.89 -35.69 12.26
C PHE A 104 -3.36 -35.90 11.92
N PHE A 105 -3.69 -36.99 11.23
CA PHE A 105 -5.07 -37.39 10.96
C PHE A 105 -5.90 -37.49 12.27
N GLN A 106 -5.37 -38.15 13.30
CA GLN A 106 -6.04 -38.27 14.59
C GLN A 106 -6.21 -36.91 15.28
N LEU A 107 -5.14 -36.10 15.32
CA LEU A 107 -5.16 -34.76 15.92
C LEU A 107 -6.13 -33.82 15.20
N LEU A 108 -6.18 -33.86 13.88
CA LEU A 108 -7.09 -33.05 13.07
C LEU A 108 -8.55 -33.42 13.34
N LYS A 109 -8.87 -34.70 13.47
CA LYS A 109 -10.23 -35.14 13.84
C LYS A 109 -10.61 -34.65 15.24
N GLN A 110 -9.68 -34.70 16.19
CA GLN A 110 -9.89 -34.17 17.53
C GLN A 110 -10.12 -32.66 17.51
N TRP A 111 -9.33 -31.92 16.72
CA TRP A 111 -9.47 -30.48 16.57
C TRP A 111 -10.81 -30.10 15.91
N LEU A 112 -11.21 -30.80 14.84
CA LEU A 112 -12.50 -30.58 14.17
C LEU A 112 -13.71 -30.85 15.07
N ALA A 113 -13.58 -31.70 16.10
CA ALA A 113 -14.64 -31.95 17.08
C ALA A 113 -15.03 -30.67 17.86
N SER A 114 -14.14 -29.67 17.95
CA SER A 114 -14.42 -28.36 18.53
C SER A 114 -15.33 -27.46 17.67
N ARG A 115 -15.75 -27.93 16.48
CA ARG A 115 -16.57 -27.21 15.49
C ARG A 115 -15.97 -25.85 15.06
N PRO A 116 -14.73 -25.82 14.53
CA PRO A 116 -14.10 -24.58 14.07
C PRO A 116 -14.79 -23.96 12.85
N PHE A 117 -15.54 -24.75 12.09
CA PHE A 117 -16.35 -24.32 10.95
C PHE A 117 -17.85 -24.41 11.31
N PRO A 118 -18.50 -23.31 11.74
CA PRO A 118 -19.82 -23.34 12.36
C PRO A 118 -20.96 -23.61 11.38
N SER A 119 -20.71 -23.53 10.07
CA SER A 119 -21.75 -23.55 9.04
C SER A 119 -21.71 -24.78 8.14
N LEU A 120 -20.94 -25.81 8.49
CA LEU A 120 -20.88 -27.06 7.73
C LEU A 120 -22.26 -27.73 7.61
N GLU A 121 -22.62 -28.12 6.40
CA GLU A 121 -23.89 -28.80 6.10
C GLU A 121 -23.82 -30.31 6.42
N SER A 122 -22.62 -30.88 6.38
CA SER A 122 -22.32 -32.26 6.73
C SER A 122 -21.10 -32.31 7.66
N PRO A 123 -20.91 -33.39 8.44
CA PRO A 123 -19.66 -33.62 9.16
C PRO A 123 -18.44 -33.50 8.21
N PRO A 124 -17.30 -32.96 8.69
CA PRO A 124 -16.10 -32.85 7.87
C PRO A 124 -15.61 -34.24 7.43
N ASN A 125 -15.25 -34.37 6.16
CA ASN A 125 -14.75 -35.63 5.59
C ASN A 125 -13.22 -35.63 5.60
N VAL A 126 -12.62 -36.26 6.61
CA VAL A 126 -11.16 -36.39 6.71
C VAL A 126 -10.76 -37.81 6.31
N ARG A 127 -9.78 -37.94 5.41
CA ARG A 127 -9.27 -39.24 4.92
C ARG A 127 -7.78 -39.38 5.18
N GLU A 128 -7.38 -40.55 5.68
CA GLU A 128 -5.99 -40.90 5.99
C GLU A 128 -5.29 -41.45 4.74
N VAL A 129 -5.10 -40.59 3.73
CA VAL A 129 -4.56 -40.98 2.42
C VAL A 129 -3.80 -39.82 1.79
N PRO A 130 -2.73 -40.09 1.01
CA PRO A 130 -2.06 -39.07 0.22
C PRO A 130 -2.87 -38.71 -1.02
N PHE A 131 -2.72 -37.47 -1.49
CA PHE A 131 -3.18 -37.05 -2.81
C PHE A 131 -2.14 -37.46 -3.86
N THR A 132 -2.52 -38.33 -4.80
CA THR A 132 -1.63 -38.92 -5.81
C THR A 132 -2.12 -38.69 -7.23
N LEU A 133 -1.24 -38.89 -8.21
CA LEU A 133 -1.65 -38.88 -9.62
C LEU A 133 -2.52 -40.11 -9.93
N ASP A 134 -3.49 -39.94 -10.82
CA ASP A 134 -4.29 -41.03 -11.38
C ASP A 134 -3.47 -41.79 -12.45
N ASP A 135 -2.31 -42.34 -12.06
CA ASP A 135 -1.51 -43.20 -12.92
C ASP A 135 -2.04 -44.64 -12.74
N GLY A 136 -2.64 -45.23 -13.77
CA GLY A 136 -3.36 -46.53 -13.74
C GLY A 136 -2.60 -47.79 -13.28
N ASN A 137 -1.48 -47.66 -12.57
CA ASN A 137 -0.84 -48.72 -11.81
C ASN A 137 -1.44 -48.78 -10.39
N ALA A 138 -2.26 -49.80 -10.15
CA ALA A 138 -2.97 -50.09 -8.90
C ALA A 138 -2.07 -50.50 -7.70
N GLY A 139 -0.86 -49.96 -7.59
CA GLY A 139 0.15 -50.34 -6.59
C GLY A 139 0.34 -49.38 -5.42
N ASP A 140 -0.14 -48.14 -5.50
CA ASP A 140 0.02 -47.13 -4.43
C ASP A 140 -1.34 -46.81 -3.80
N SER A 141 -1.45 -46.88 -2.47
CA SER A 141 -2.71 -46.73 -1.70
C SER A 141 -3.20 -45.28 -1.59
N GLY A 142 -2.99 -44.45 -2.62
CA GLY A 142 -3.37 -43.04 -2.68
C GLY A 142 -4.74 -42.80 -3.34
N ILE A 143 -5.25 -41.57 -3.18
CA ILE A 143 -6.49 -41.12 -3.84
C ILE A 143 -6.16 -39.96 -4.79
N GLY A 144 -6.39 -40.14 -6.09
CA GLY A 144 -6.34 -39.07 -7.07
C GLY A 144 -7.72 -38.48 -7.42
N ALA A 145 -7.82 -37.69 -8.49
CA ALA A 145 -9.01 -36.90 -8.79
C ALA A 145 -10.17 -37.76 -9.31
N SER A 146 -9.88 -38.85 -10.02
CA SER A 146 -10.92 -39.77 -10.52
C SER A 146 -11.70 -40.48 -9.41
N HIS A 147 -11.22 -40.41 -8.17
CA HIS A 147 -11.91 -40.93 -6.98
C HIS A 147 -12.83 -39.90 -6.30
N PHE A 148 -12.91 -38.68 -6.83
CA PHE A 148 -13.83 -37.64 -6.39
C PHE A 148 -14.84 -37.33 -7.50
N ASP A 149 -16.09 -37.75 -7.32
CA ASP A 149 -17.21 -37.28 -8.15
C ASP A 149 -17.62 -35.83 -7.84
N GLU A 150 -16.99 -35.22 -6.83
CA GLU A 150 -17.38 -33.95 -6.24
C GLU A 150 -16.41 -32.82 -6.64
N LYS A 151 -16.96 -31.63 -6.92
CA LYS A 151 -16.18 -30.42 -7.20
C LYS A 151 -16.04 -29.54 -5.95
N PHE A 152 -14.98 -28.73 -5.90
CA PHE A 152 -14.67 -27.80 -4.81
C PHE A 152 -14.48 -26.38 -5.31
N ASP A 153 -14.85 -25.40 -4.49
CA ASP A 153 -14.59 -24.00 -4.79
C ASP A 153 -13.14 -23.63 -4.52
N ILE A 154 -12.54 -24.25 -3.50
CA ILE A 154 -11.18 -24.00 -3.06
C ILE A 154 -10.45 -25.32 -2.82
N ILE A 155 -9.26 -25.44 -3.38
CA ILE A 155 -8.34 -26.54 -3.10
C ILE A 155 -7.05 -25.95 -2.52
N LEU A 156 -6.67 -26.36 -1.32
CA LEU A 156 -5.49 -25.87 -0.62
C LEU A 156 -4.41 -26.94 -0.60
N PHE A 157 -3.22 -26.61 -1.11
CA PHE A 157 -2.02 -27.40 -0.91
C PHE A 157 -1.18 -26.79 0.20
N CYS A 158 -1.26 -27.40 1.37
CA CYS A 158 -0.48 -27.00 2.54
C CYS A 158 0.94 -27.59 2.46
N HIS A 159 1.86 -26.97 3.20
CA HIS A 159 3.23 -27.44 3.37
C HIS A 159 3.95 -27.84 2.06
N SER A 160 3.99 -26.95 1.07
CA SER A 160 4.88 -27.07 -0.11
C SER A 160 4.70 -28.29 -1.00
N MET A 161 3.58 -29.01 -0.87
CA MET A 161 3.37 -30.29 -1.57
C MET A 161 4.50 -31.29 -1.26
N TYR A 162 4.99 -31.32 0.00
CA TYR A 162 6.09 -32.21 0.39
C TYR A 162 5.77 -33.67 0.06
N GLY A 163 6.77 -34.39 -0.48
CA GLY A 163 6.64 -35.79 -0.86
C GLY A 163 5.97 -36.04 -2.23
N MET A 164 5.32 -35.04 -2.83
CA MET A 164 4.70 -35.19 -4.15
C MET A 164 5.71 -35.11 -5.29
N LYS A 165 5.68 -36.08 -6.19
CA LYS A 165 6.40 -36.05 -7.48
C LYS A 165 5.52 -35.41 -8.55
N PHE A 166 6.12 -34.76 -9.56
CA PHE A 166 5.41 -34.14 -10.69
C PHE A 166 4.32 -33.13 -10.27
N LYS A 167 4.72 -32.08 -9.54
CA LYS A 167 3.79 -31.10 -8.95
C LYS A 167 2.89 -30.42 -9.99
N ASP A 168 3.40 -30.17 -11.19
CA ASP A 168 2.65 -29.61 -12.32
C ASP A 168 1.46 -30.50 -12.71
N LYS A 169 1.68 -31.82 -12.83
CA LYS A 169 0.62 -32.79 -13.15
C LYS A 169 -0.41 -32.89 -12.02
N VAL A 170 0.05 -32.87 -10.77
CA VAL A 170 -0.82 -32.91 -9.60
C VAL A 170 -1.75 -31.70 -9.57
N LEU A 171 -1.24 -30.51 -9.89
CA LEU A 171 -2.05 -29.29 -9.97
C LEU A 171 -3.01 -29.31 -11.17
N LYS A 172 -2.58 -29.80 -12.34
CA LYS A 172 -3.44 -30.01 -13.51
C LYS A 172 -4.59 -30.98 -13.20
N GLN A 173 -4.34 -32.01 -12.42
CA GLN A 173 -5.37 -32.95 -11.96
C GLN A 173 -6.31 -32.32 -10.93
N ALA A 174 -5.78 -31.60 -9.93
CA ALA A 174 -6.60 -30.89 -8.94
C ALA A 174 -7.49 -29.82 -9.57
N ARG A 175 -7.05 -29.18 -10.66
CA ARG A 175 -7.81 -28.21 -11.44
C ARG A 175 -9.13 -28.79 -11.93
N ASP A 176 -9.12 -30.06 -12.34
CA ASP A 176 -10.32 -30.74 -12.82
C ASP A 176 -11.33 -30.99 -11.70
N MET A 177 -10.96 -30.81 -10.43
CA MET A 177 -11.87 -30.89 -9.28
C MET A 177 -12.50 -29.53 -8.92
N LEU A 178 -12.23 -28.45 -9.65
CA LEU A 178 -12.78 -27.12 -9.36
C LEU A 178 -14.22 -26.94 -9.88
N VAL A 179 -15.06 -26.22 -9.12
CA VAL A 179 -16.44 -25.87 -9.51
C VAL A 179 -16.46 -24.93 -10.73
N GLU A 180 -17.43 -25.17 -11.62
CA GLU A 180 -17.80 -24.28 -12.72
C GLU A 180 -19.01 -23.41 -12.32
N ARG A 181 -18.88 -22.06 -12.34
CA ARG A 181 -19.92 -21.00 -12.54
C ARG A 181 -19.64 -19.71 -11.72
N PRO A 182 -20.16 -18.55 -12.19
CA PRO A 182 -19.59 -17.73 -13.28
C PRO A 182 -18.12 -17.32 -13.04
N GLU A 183 -17.59 -17.42 -11.82
CA GLU A 183 -16.16 -17.30 -11.54
C GLU A 183 -15.60 -18.68 -11.19
N SER A 184 -14.53 -19.12 -11.86
CA SER A 184 -13.90 -20.43 -11.61
C SER A 184 -13.49 -20.60 -10.15
N GLY A 185 -13.56 -21.84 -9.64
CA GLY A 185 -12.89 -22.20 -8.37
C GLY A 185 -11.37 -21.94 -8.42
N MET A 186 -10.71 -22.05 -7.28
CA MET A 186 -9.30 -21.70 -7.14
C MET A 186 -8.50 -22.75 -6.37
N ILE A 187 -7.29 -23.02 -6.85
CA ILE A 187 -6.26 -23.73 -6.11
C ILE A 187 -5.34 -22.71 -5.45
N VAL A 188 -5.00 -22.92 -4.18
CA VAL A 188 -4.00 -22.12 -3.46
C VAL A 188 -2.88 -23.05 -3.01
N VAL A 189 -1.65 -22.68 -3.32
CA VAL A 189 -0.45 -23.43 -2.98
C VAL A 189 0.43 -22.59 -2.08
N PHE A 190 0.73 -23.10 -0.88
CA PHE A 190 1.74 -22.51 0.01
C PHE A 190 3.05 -23.24 -0.22
N HIS A 191 4.04 -22.53 -0.74
CA HIS A 191 5.35 -23.09 -1.03
C HIS A 191 6.43 -22.39 -0.21
N ARG A 192 7.20 -23.20 0.53
CA ARG A 192 8.45 -22.81 1.17
C ARG A 192 9.54 -22.97 0.12
N ASP A 193 10.33 -21.92 -0.02
CA ASP A 193 11.29 -21.63 -1.10
C ASP A 193 10.76 -20.62 -2.14
N GLY A 194 11.69 -19.86 -2.73
CA GLY A 194 11.38 -18.63 -3.47
C GLY A 194 10.78 -18.84 -4.86
N VAL A 195 10.85 -20.04 -5.43
CA VAL A 195 10.39 -20.31 -6.81
C VAL A 195 9.68 -21.67 -6.90
N LEU A 196 8.38 -21.65 -7.24
CA LEU A 196 7.62 -22.83 -7.62
C LEU A 196 7.48 -22.85 -9.15
N GLN A 197 8.26 -23.67 -9.85
CA GLN A 197 8.19 -23.83 -11.30
C GLN A 197 7.13 -24.88 -11.67
N LEU A 198 6.22 -24.53 -12.57
CA LEU A 198 5.06 -25.37 -12.92
C LEU A 198 4.82 -25.47 -14.45
N ASP A 199 5.90 -25.36 -15.22
CA ASP A 199 5.89 -25.43 -16.69
C ASP A 199 4.83 -24.50 -17.32
N ASP A 200 3.86 -25.03 -18.08
CA ASP A 200 2.86 -24.27 -18.85
C ASP A 200 1.71 -23.68 -18.01
N LEU A 201 1.75 -23.78 -16.68
CA LEU A 201 0.72 -23.23 -15.82
C LEU A 201 0.94 -21.72 -15.60
N VAL A 202 -0.10 -20.93 -15.85
CA VAL A 202 -0.13 -19.50 -15.54
C VAL A 202 -0.84 -19.29 -14.21
N CYS A 203 -0.24 -18.52 -13.31
CA CYS A 203 -0.85 -18.19 -12.04
C CYS A 203 -1.86 -17.04 -12.16
N HIS A 204 -2.92 -17.13 -11.37
CA HIS A 204 -3.89 -16.06 -11.18
C HIS A 204 -3.30 -14.92 -10.34
N LYS A 205 -2.62 -15.27 -9.25
CA LYS A 205 -1.94 -14.34 -8.34
C LYS A 205 -0.78 -15.03 -7.63
N THR A 206 0.29 -14.28 -7.41
CA THR A 206 1.45 -14.69 -6.60
C THR A 206 1.74 -13.62 -5.54
N VAL A 207 1.98 -14.05 -4.31
CA VAL A 207 2.50 -13.20 -3.23
C VAL A 207 3.69 -13.89 -2.59
N SER A 208 4.73 -13.13 -2.23
CA SER A 208 5.95 -13.66 -1.60
C SER A 208 6.16 -13.08 -0.20
N PHE A 209 6.92 -13.81 0.62
CA PHE A 209 7.44 -13.41 1.93
C PHE A 209 8.94 -13.73 1.97
N PRO A 210 9.77 -12.86 1.36
CA PRO A 210 11.17 -13.15 1.11
C PRO A 210 12.04 -13.11 2.37
N THR A 211 11.56 -12.48 3.45
CA THR A 211 12.27 -12.33 4.73
C THR A 211 11.98 -13.43 5.74
N GLY A 212 11.28 -14.49 5.34
CA GLY A 212 11.03 -15.61 6.26
C GLY A 212 12.34 -16.20 6.76
N VAL A 213 12.43 -16.45 8.08
CA VAL A 213 13.60 -17.03 8.73
C VAL A 213 13.15 -18.19 9.60
N SER A 214 13.82 -19.33 9.46
CA SER A 214 13.68 -20.47 10.35
C SER A 214 14.69 -20.41 11.48
N ARG A 215 14.21 -20.21 12.71
CA ARG A 215 14.99 -20.27 13.95
C ARG A 215 14.94 -21.69 14.51
N ILE A 216 16.09 -22.35 14.60
CA ILE A 216 16.18 -23.72 15.09
C ILE A 216 17.02 -23.71 16.38
N PRO A 217 16.51 -24.19 17.52
CA PRO A 217 17.30 -24.30 18.73
C PRO A 217 18.61 -25.07 18.48
N ASN A 218 19.71 -24.53 18.97
CA ASN A 218 21.05 -25.10 18.86
C ASN A 218 21.24 -26.22 19.90
N VAL A 219 20.41 -27.25 19.79
CA VAL A 219 20.39 -28.42 20.69
C VAL A 219 20.55 -29.67 19.82
N PRO A 220 21.54 -30.54 20.07
CA PRO A 220 21.84 -31.68 19.21
C PRO A 220 20.63 -32.58 18.93
N GLU A 221 19.82 -32.87 19.95
CA GLU A 221 18.62 -33.71 19.85
C GLU A 221 17.55 -33.08 18.95
N ILE A 222 17.44 -31.75 18.95
CA ILE A 222 16.53 -31.00 18.07
C ILE A 222 17.03 -31.04 16.63
N LEU A 223 18.33 -30.88 16.41
CA LEU A 223 18.95 -30.97 15.08
C LEU A 223 18.80 -32.36 14.45
N ASP A 224 18.84 -33.41 15.27
CA ASP A 224 18.63 -34.79 14.83
C ASP A 224 17.19 -35.06 14.39
N CYS A 225 16.21 -34.32 14.90
CA CYS A 225 14.83 -34.39 14.42
C CYS A 225 14.60 -33.48 13.20
N PHE A 226 15.27 -32.33 13.17
CA PHE A 226 15.13 -31.32 12.11
C PHE A 226 15.79 -31.76 10.78
N THR A 227 17.02 -32.27 10.82
CA THR A 227 17.78 -32.59 9.60
C THR A 227 17.17 -33.70 8.74
N PRO A 228 16.62 -34.80 9.29
CA PRO A 228 15.91 -35.80 8.48
C PRO A 228 14.65 -35.26 7.81
N LEU A 229 13.91 -34.34 8.46
CA LEU A 229 12.75 -33.70 7.82
C LEU A 229 13.18 -32.89 6.60
N ILE A 230 14.23 -32.08 6.73
CA ILE A 230 14.75 -31.26 5.63
C ILE A 230 15.29 -32.14 4.49
N ALA A 231 16.05 -33.19 4.82
CA ALA A 231 16.56 -34.15 3.84
C ALA A 231 15.42 -34.96 3.17
N GLY A 232 14.38 -35.30 3.94
CA GLY A 232 13.21 -36.07 3.54
C GLY A 232 13.35 -37.59 3.71
N PHE A 233 14.36 -38.07 4.42
CA PHE A 233 14.63 -39.49 4.67
C PHE A 233 15.55 -39.69 5.87
N VAL A 234 15.66 -40.95 6.30
CA VAL A 234 16.71 -41.47 7.21
C VAL A 234 17.43 -42.63 6.54
N MET A 235 18.61 -43.01 7.03
CA MET A 235 19.31 -44.19 6.52
C MET A 235 18.67 -45.47 7.08
N GLN A 236 18.70 -46.57 6.32
CA GLN A 236 18.16 -47.86 6.79
C GLN A 236 19.02 -48.50 7.89
N ASP A 237 20.34 -48.40 7.76
CA ASP A 237 21.28 -48.89 8.78
C ASP A 237 21.40 -47.87 9.91
N VAL A 238 21.13 -48.32 11.15
CA VAL A 238 21.10 -47.47 12.36
C VAL A 238 22.47 -46.84 12.65
N ASN A 239 23.56 -47.60 12.50
CA ASN A 239 24.91 -47.08 12.78
C ASN A 239 25.31 -46.03 11.72
N VAL A 240 24.92 -46.27 10.46
CA VAL A 240 25.13 -45.30 9.38
C VAL A 240 24.25 -44.06 9.57
N ASP A 241 23.01 -44.21 10.05
CA ASP A 241 22.12 -43.08 10.35
C ASP A 241 22.67 -42.21 11.49
N GLU A 242 23.18 -42.82 12.56
CA GLU A 242 23.82 -42.10 13.67
C GLU A 242 25.08 -41.35 13.22
N ALA A 243 25.96 -42.02 12.46
CA ALA A 243 27.13 -41.38 11.86
C ALA A 243 26.74 -40.26 10.89
N MET A 244 25.61 -40.42 10.19
CA MET A 244 25.09 -39.41 9.28
C MET A 244 24.60 -38.18 10.03
N ARG A 245 23.79 -38.35 11.08
CA ARG A 245 23.30 -37.26 11.92
C ARG A 245 24.42 -36.37 12.44
N LEU A 246 25.56 -36.95 12.85
CA LEU A 246 26.74 -36.19 13.26
C LEU A 246 27.24 -35.23 12.17
N LYS A 247 27.43 -35.69 10.93
CA LYS A 247 27.86 -34.79 9.84
C LYS A 247 26.77 -33.79 9.46
N TRP A 248 25.49 -34.19 9.50
CA TRP A 248 24.38 -33.27 9.24
C TRP A 248 24.33 -32.10 10.25
N ARG A 249 24.70 -32.32 11.51
CA ARG A 249 24.89 -31.23 12.48
C ARG A 249 26.03 -30.30 12.07
N GLU A 250 27.17 -30.83 11.61
CA GLU A 250 28.29 -30.02 11.12
C GLU A 250 27.87 -29.13 9.94
N VAL A 251 27.10 -29.69 8.99
CA VAL A 251 26.52 -28.94 7.87
C VAL A 251 25.60 -27.82 8.37
N CYS A 252 24.72 -28.11 9.35
CA CYS A 252 23.89 -27.09 9.97
C CYS A 252 24.72 -25.96 10.58
N TYR A 253 25.78 -26.29 11.32
CA TYR A 253 26.66 -25.30 11.94
C TYR A 253 27.44 -24.47 10.92
N ALA A 254 27.84 -25.06 9.80
CA ALA A 254 28.56 -24.36 8.74
C ALA A 254 27.66 -23.39 7.95
N LEU A 255 26.39 -23.75 7.75
CA LEU A 255 25.47 -23.01 6.87
C LEU A 255 24.55 -22.02 7.60
N ALA A 256 24.27 -22.25 8.89
CA ALA A 256 23.43 -21.37 9.69
C ALA A 256 24.12 -20.04 10.01
N ARG A 257 23.33 -18.98 10.19
CA ARG A 257 23.80 -17.75 10.84
C ARG A 257 23.57 -17.85 12.35
N ARG A 258 24.51 -17.33 13.14
CA ARG A 258 24.39 -17.11 14.58
C ARG A 258 24.40 -15.61 14.83
N GLU A 259 23.44 -15.09 15.58
CA GLU A 259 23.44 -13.67 15.97
C GLU A 259 24.27 -13.46 17.22
N GLN A 260 25.01 -12.35 17.31
CA GLN A 260 25.86 -12.02 18.45
C GLN A 260 25.10 -11.88 19.78
N GLY A 261 23.76 -11.72 19.74
CA GLY A 261 22.89 -11.62 20.91
C GLY A 261 22.01 -12.85 21.17
N ASP A 262 22.04 -13.89 20.31
CA ASP A 262 21.20 -15.09 20.48
C ASP A 262 21.91 -16.36 19.98
N PRO A 263 22.96 -16.84 20.70
CA PRO A 263 23.74 -18.02 20.30
C PRO A 263 22.98 -19.34 20.49
N GLU A 264 21.81 -19.32 21.14
CA GLU A 264 20.98 -20.48 21.41
C GLU A 264 20.23 -20.98 20.17
N TYR A 265 20.25 -20.23 19.06
CA TYR A 265 19.55 -20.60 17.83
C TYR A 265 20.46 -20.56 16.59
N LEU A 266 20.18 -21.48 15.67
CA LEU A 266 20.66 -21.50 14.30
C LEU A 266 19.60 -20.89 13.37
N LEU A 267 19.99 -19.89 12.59
CA LEU A 267 19.09 -19.19 11.67
C LEU A 267 19.32 -19.64 10.23
N PHE A 268 18.23 -20.00 9.54
CA PHE A 268 18.21 -20.31 8.11
C PHE A 268 17.19 -19.44 7.39
N SER A 269 17.50 -18.99 6.17
CA SER A 269 16.52 -18.29 5.33
C SER A 269 15.42 -19.26 4.87
N SER A 270 14.16 -18.86 5.01
CA SER A 270 12.98 -19.65 4.67
C SER A 270 11.94 -18.76 3.97
N PRO A 271 12.23 -18.28 2.74
CA PRO A 271 11.25 -17.49 2.00
C PRO A 271 10.01 -18.32 1.72
N ASN A 272 8.84 -17.69 1.74
CA ASN A 272 7.57 -18.36 1.45
C ASN A 272 6.88 -17.67 0.28
N ILE A 273 6.12 -18.42 -0.51
CA ILE A 273 5.26 -17.87 -1.55
C ILE A 273 3.86 -18.50 -1.45
N MET A 274 2.85 -17.72 -1.75
CA MET A 274 1.48 -18.17 -1.97
C MET A 274 1.16 -17.97 -3.44
N VAL A 275 0.85 -19.05 -4.14
CA VAL A 275 0.52 -19.04 -5.57
C VAL A 275 -0.91 -19.54 -5.75
N THR A 276 -1.66 -18.90 -6.63
CA THR A 276 -3.05 -19.27 -6.91
C THR A 276 -3.25 -19.62 -8.37
N PHE A 277 -4.09 -20.61 -8.63
CA PHE A 277 -4.46 -21.06 -9.97
C PHE A 277 -5.96 -21.15 -10.07
N THR A 278 -6.51 -20.76 -11.22
CA THR A 278 -7.90 -21.04 -11.57
C THR A 278 -7.93 -22.22 -12.53
N ARG A 279 -9.13 -22.61 -12.95
CA ARG A 279 -9.31 -23.59 -14.01
C ARG A 279 -8.64 -23.18 -15.33
N ASP A 280 -8.49 -21.88 -15.57
CA ASP A 280 -7.95 -21.34 -16.81
C ASP A 280 -6.41 -21.22 -16.82
N ALA A 281 -5.74 -21.76 -15.80
CA ALA A 281 -4.29 -21.74 -15.69
C ALA A 281 -3.55 -22.41 -16.87
N THR A 282 -4.23 -23.25 -17.66
CA THR A 282 -3.67 -23.92 -18.85
C THR A 282 -3.98 -23.19 -20.16
N MET A 283 -4.47 -21.95 -20.13
CA MET A 283 -4.89 -21.22 -21.33
C MET A 283 -3.76 -20.47 -22.05
N LEU A 284 -2.51 -20.69 -21.66
CA LEU A 284 -1.35 -20.13 -22.36
C LEU A 284 -1.28 -20.52 -23.84
N PRO A 285 -1.52 -21.79 -24.26
CA PRO A 285 -1.48 -22.17 -25.67
C PRO A 285 -2.39 -21.32 -26.57
N ALA A 286 -3.58 -20.97 -26.07
CA ALA A 286 -4.55 -20.13 -26.79
C ALA A 286 -4.02 -18.72 -27.08
N LEU A 287 -3.18 -18.17 -26.19
CA LEU A 287 -2.47 -16.91 -26.47
C LEU A 287 -1.36 -17.12 -27.49
N THR A 288 -0.59 -18.20 -27.35
CA THR A 288 0.62 -18.43 -28.16
C THR A 288 0.33 -18.80 -29.62
N GLU A 289 -0.90 -19.24 -29.91
CA GLU A 289 -1.41 -19.38 -31.29
C GLU A 289 -1.55 -18.03 -32.01
N LEU A 290 -1.84 -16.96 -31.25
CA LEU A 290 -2.10 -15.63 -31.79
C LEU A 290 -0.89 -14.69 -31.65
N VAL A 291 -0.07 -14.90 -30.63
CA VAL A 291 1.10 -14.08 -30.30
C VAL A 291 2.34 -14.96 -30.17
N PRO A 292 3.41 -14.71 -30.95
CA PRO A 292 4.60 -15.56 -30.93
C PRO A 292 5.26 -15.63 -29.55
N LEU A 293 5.72 -16.81 -29.15
CA LEU A 293 6.63 -16.97 -28.02
C LEU A 293 8.06 -16.52 -28.39
N SER A 294 8.79 -16.03 -27.38
CA SER A 294 10.21 -15.72 -27.52
C SER A 294 11.01 -17.01 -27.80
N ASP A 295 11.97 -16.90 -28.71
CA ASP A 295 12.94 -17.95 -29.03
C ASP A 295 14.10 -18.02 -28.01
N GLY A 296 14.06 -17.19 -26.97
CA GLY A 296 15.08 -17.12 -25.93
C GLY A 296 16.31 -16.29 -26.32
N GLN A 297 16.36 -15.65 -27.49
CA GLN A 297 17.50 -14.82 -27.90
C GLN A 297 17.60 -13.50 -27.12
N ARG A 298 16.45 -12.95 -26.69
CA ARG A 298 16.43 -11.70 -25.91
C ARG A 298 16.64 -12.00 -24.43
N ILE A 299 17.85 -11.73 -23.95
CA ILE A 299 18.22 -11.94 -22.54
C ILE A 299 17.86 -10.70 -21.71
N VAL A 300 16.98 -10.88 -20.72
CA VAL A 300 16.73 -9.89 -19.67
C VAL A 300 18.02 -9.62 -18.91
N LYS A 301 18.36 -8.34 -18.74
CA LYS A 301 19.66 -7.90 -18.21
C LYS A 301 19.76 -8.08 -16.70
N ASN A 302 18.63 -7.92 -15.99
CA ASN A 302 18.57 -8.17 -14.56
C ASN A 302 18.72 -9.68 -14.29
N ARG A 303 19.74 -10.05 -13.50
CA ARG A 303 20.05 -11.47 -13.23
C ARG A 303 19.04 -12.16 -12.33
N GLU A 304 18.42 -11.43 -11.40
CA GLU A 304 17.37 -11.98 -10.55
C GLU A 304 16.11 -12.32 -11.37
N ALA A 305 15.74 -11.46 -12.33
CA ALA A 305 14.67 -11.76 -13.26
C ALA A 305 15.03 -12.95 -14.16
N TYR A 306 16.26 -12.98 -14.68
CA TYR A 306 16.75 -14.10 -15.50
C TYR A 306 16.77 -15.44 -14.75
N SER A 307 17.11 -15.47 -13.46
CA SER A 307 17.16 -16.72 -12.70
C SER A 307 15.80 -17.35 -12.42
N ARG A 308 14.69 -16.69 -12.80
CA ARG A 308 13.32 -17.18 -12.61
C ARG A 308 12.83 -18.11 -13.74
N HIS A 309 13.67 -18.40 -14.74
CA HIS A 309 13.34 -19.27 -15.90
C HIS A 309 13.05 -20.73 -15.54
N PRO A 310 12.14 -21.41 -16.27
CA PRO A 310 11.41 -20.95 -17.46
C PRO A 310 10.23 -20.01 -17.13
N VAL A 311 9.98 -19.03 -18.02
CA VAL A 311 8.88 -18.05 -17.92
C VAL A 311 8.27 -17.87 -19.31
N PRO A 312 6.94 -17.85 -19.48
CA PRO A 312 6.32 -17.58 -20.77
C PRO A 312 6.51 -16.11 -21.17
N VAL A 313 7.28 -15.88 -22.23
CA VAL A 313 7.53 -14.55 -22.80
C VAL A 313 6.92 -14.49 -24.19
N VAL A 314 5.91 -13.66 -24.38
CA VAL A 314 5.28 -13.42 -25.68
C VAL A 314 5.84 -12.15 -26.33
N VAL A 315 6.02 -12.17 -27.64
CA VAL A 315 6.67 -11.11 -28.42
C VAL A 315 5.68 -10.56 -29.45
N PRO A 316 4.74 -9.68 -29.03
CA PRO A 316 3.83 -9.01 -29.96
C PRO A 316 4.61 -8.24 -31.02
N LYS A 317 4.14 -8.32 -32.27
CA LYS A 317 4.72 -7.69 -33.46
C LYS A 317 3.97 -6.42 -33.87
N ASP A 318 2.72 -6.28 -33.43
CA ASP A 318 1.85 -5.13 -33.67
C ASP A 318 0.98 -4.82 -32.44
N VAL A 319 0.29 -3.67 -32.48
CA VAL A 319 -0.49 -3.17 -31.34
C VAL A 319 -1.71 -4.05 -31.07
N GLN A 320 -2.27 -4.70 -32.09
CA GLN A 320 -3.40 -5.62 -31.96
C GLN A 320 -3.02 -6.88 -31.18
N GLN A 321 -1.78 -7.37 -31.33
CA GLN A 321 -1.27 -8.47 -30.51
C GLN A 321 -1.08 -8.07 -29.05
N ILE A 322 -0.72 -6.81 -28.74
CA ILE A 322 -0.73 -6.31 -27.35
C ILE A 322 -2.16 -6.32 -26.79
N GLN A 323 -3.12 -5.82 -27.56
CA GLN A 323 -4.55 -5.89 -27.21
C GLN A 323 -4.99 -7.33 -26.96
N THR A 324 -4.55 -8.29 -27.78
CA THR A 324 -4.82 -9.71 -27.60
C THR A 324 -4.27 -10.23 -26.27
N CYS A 325 -3.03 -9.87 -25.91
CA CYS A 325 -2.46 -10.22 -24.60
C CYS A 325 -3.30 -9.68 -23.44
N VAL A 326 -3.76 -8.43 -23.52
CA VAL A 326 -4.58 -7.81 -22.47
C VAL A 326 -5.97 -8.44 -22.38
N GLN A 327 -6.63 -8.66 -23.52
CA GLN A 327 -7.94 -9.32 -23.57
C GLN A 327 -7.87 -10.75 -23.03
N TRP A 328 -6.80 -11.47 -23.35
CA TRP A 328 -6.52 -12.79 -22.78
C TRP A 328 -6.35 -12.70 -21.26
N ALA A 329 -5.56 -11.73 -20.77
CA ALA A 329 -5.37 -11.53 -19.34
C ALA A 329 -6.67 -11.19 -18.60
N LEU A 330 -7.54 -10.36 -19.20
CA LEU A 330 -8.86 -10.03 -18.68
C LEU A 330 -9.81 -11.24 -18.67
N ALA A 331 -9.84 -12.00 -19.77
CA ALA A 331 -10.72 -13.17 -19.90
C ALA A 331 -10.41 -14.23 -18.85
N TYR A 332 -9.14 -14.45 -18.54
CA TYR A 332 -8.68 -15.48 -17.60
C TYR A 332 -8.28 -14.92 -16.23
N LYS A 333 -8.44 -13.61 -16.02
CA LYS A 333 -8.11 -12.86 -14.81
C LYS A 333 -6.68 -13.09 -14.32
N VAL A 334 -5.69 -13.07 -15.21
CA VAL A 334 -4.28 -13.29 -14.86
C VAL A 334 -3.48 -11.99 -14.95
N GLY A 335 -2.40 -11.90 -14.18
CA GLY A 335 -1.46 -10.78 -14.26
C GLY A 335 -0.51 -10.87 -15.46
N LEU A 336 -0.03 -9.72 -15.92
CA LEU A 336 1.00 -9.56 -16.95
C LEU A 336 2.19 -8.80 -16.39
N THR A 337 3.39 -9.12 -16.88
CA THR A 337 4.57 -8.24 -16.79
C THR A 337 4.89 -7.64 -18.15
N VAL A 338 5.62 -6.53 -18.18
CA VAL A 338 6.02 -5.85 -19.42
C VAL A 338 7.54 -5.73 -19.48
N VAL A 339 8.12 -6.10 -20.62
CA VAL A 339 9.57 -6.06 -20.85
C VAL A 339 9.92 -4.99 -21.88
N GLY A 340 10.35 -3.84 -21.37
CA GLY A 340 11.00 -2.78 -22.16
C GLY A 340 12.48 -3.08 -22.39
N GLY A 341 13.37 -2.39 -21.65
CA GLY A 341 14.83 -2.59 -21.73
C GLY A 341 15.40 -3.74 -20.88
N GLY A 342 14.56 -4.47 -20.12
CA GLY A 342 14.96 -5.66 -19.35
C GLY A 342 15.85 -5.41 -18.11
N HIS A 343 15.83 -4.20 -17.54
CA HIS A 343 16.69 -3.83 -16.40
C HIS A 343 16.06 -4.07 -15.02
N SER A 344 14.74 -4.20 -14.94
CA SER A 344 14.04 -4.41 -13.67
C SER A 344 14.04 -5.87 -13.26
N GLY A 345 14.14 -6.13 -11.95
CA GLY A 345 13.91 -7.46 -11.36
C GLY A 345 12.46 -7.94 -11.53
N HIS A 346 11.54 -7.08 -11.96
CA HIS A 346 10.12 -7.40 -12.10
C HIS A 346 9.68 -7.65 -13.55
N CYS A 347 10.61 -7.63 -14.51
CA CYS A 347 10.31 -7.96 -15.90
C CYS A 347 9.83 -9.41 -16.09
N LEU A 348 10.37 -10.35 -15.31
CA LEU A 348 10.04 -11.77 -15.38
C LEU A 348 9.62 -12.28 -14.01
N TRP A 349 8.54 -13.05 -13.98
CA TRP A 349 8.05 -13.73 -12.78
C TRP A 349 7.65 -15.17 -13.12
N PRO A 350 7.92 -16.15 -12.24
CA PRO A 350 7.53 -17.55 -12.48
C PRO A 350 6.03 -17.66 -12.68
N ASN A 351 5.61 -18.43 -13.69
CA ASN A 351 4.21 -18.70 -14.02
C ASN A 351 3.40 -17.43 -14.40
N VAL A 352 4.05 -16.34 -14.80
CA VAL A 352 3.39 -15.08 -15.23
C VAL A 352 3.79 -14.78 -16.67
N VAL A 353 2.82 -14.41 -17.50
CA VAL A 353 3.09 -14.06 -18.90
C VAL A 353 3.76 -12.69 -18.99
N SER A 354 4.91 -12.65 -19.66
CA SER A 354 5.67 -11.43 -19.90
C SER A 354 5.46 -10.94 -21.33
N VAL A 355 5.02 -9.69 -21.50
CA VAL A 355 4.83 -9.04 -22.80
C VAL A 355 6.11 -8.31 -23.18
N ASP A 356 6.79 -8.83 -24.20
CA ASP A 356 8.05 -8.31 -24.70
C ASP A 356 7.83 -7.23 -25.78
N MET A 357 8.25 -6.00 -25.47
CA MET A 357 8.05 -4.84 -26.34
C MET A 357 9.15 -4.66 -27.39
N ALA A 358 10.06 -5.63 -27.60
CA ALA A 358 11.20 -5.53 -28.50
C ALA A 358 10.86 -5.14 -29.94
N ALA A 359 9.69 -5.53 -30.44
CA ALA A 359 9.26 -5.20 -31.80
C ALA A 359 8.97 -3.70 -31.98
N PHE A 360 8.66 -2.99 -30.89
CA PHE A 360 8.35 -1.56 -30.87
C PHE A 360 9.61 -0.74 -30.60
N ASN A 361 10.64 -0.91 -31.44
CA ASN A 361 11.98 -0.35 -31.26
C ASN A 361 12.33 0.78 -32.25
N GLN A 362 11.33 1.36 -32.90
CA GLN A 362 11.52 2.44 -33.87
C GLN A 362 11.61 3.82 -33.19
N VAL A 363 12.45 4.69 -33.75
CA VAL A 363 12.60 6.09 -33.35
C VAL A 363 12.42 6.98 -34.57
N HIS A 364 11.46 7.90 -34.50
CA HIS A 364 11.12 8.85 -35.56
C HIS A 364 11.38 10.29 -35.11
N ILE A 365 11.98 11.09 -36.00
CA ILE A 365 12.16 12.53 -35.80
C ILE A 365 10.97 13.22 -36.47
N VAL A 366 10.24 14.05 -35.73
CA VAL A 366 9.08 14.78 -36.21
C VAL A 366 9.48 16.24 -36.44
N SER A 367 9.40 16.69 -37.69
CA SER A 367 9.75 18.06 -38.10
C SER A 367 8.57 19.01 -37.91
N SER A 368 8.86 20.30 -37.71
CA SER A 368 7.88 21.37 -37.51
C SER A 368 6.94 21.63 -38.72
N ASP A 369 7.28 21.10 -39.90
CA ASP A 369 6.53 21.31 -41.15
C ASP A 369 5.34 20.36 -41.33
N ASP A 370 5.23 19.31 -40.51
CA ASP A 370 4.04 18.47 -40.44
C ASP A 370 2.91 19.30 -39.80
N LYS A 371 2.10 19.97 -40.63
CA LYS A 371 0.94 20.78 -40.21
C LYS A 371 -0.01 19.94 -39.34
N ILE A 372 0.09 20.08 -38.02
CA ILE A 372 -0.78 19.43 -37.04
C ILE A 372 -1.83 20.45 -36.59
N GLY A 373 -3.10 20.11 -36.80
CA GLY A 373 -4.24 21.00 -36.73
C GLY A 373 -4.82 21.25 -35.34
N ASP A 374 -4.10 21.99 -34.50
CA ASP A 374 -4.73 22.80 -33.44
C ASP A 374 -4.02 24.17 -33.35
N PRO A 375 -4.74 25.30 -33.55
CA PRO A 375 -4.13 26.62 -33.49
C PRO A 375 -3.83 26.98 -32.02
N GLY A 376 -2.59 26.71 -31.58
CA GLY A 376 -2.10 27.06 -30.24
C GLY A 376 -1.01 26.17 -29.63
N SER A 377 -0.59 25.07 -30.29
CA SER A 377 0.39 24.13 -29.72
C SER A 377 1.85 24.55 -29.95
N ASP A 378 2.65 24.49 -28.88
CA ASP A 378 4.10 24.73 -28.78
C ASP A 378 4.88 24.06 -29.95
N HIS A 379 5.36 24.87 -30.90
CA HIS A 379 6.09 24.40 -32.09
C HIS A 379 7.55 24.06 -31.72
N GLY A 380 7.85 22.79 -31.47
CA GLY A 380 9.20 22.30 -31.21
C GLY A 380 9.50 20.99 -31.92
N PRO A 381 10.78 20.63 -32.13
CA PRO A 381 11.13 19.33 -32.67
C PRO A 381 10.73 18.23 -31.67
N TRP A 382 10.13 17.15 -32.17
CA TRP A 382 9.72 16.02 -31.34
C TRP A 382 10.41 14.74 -31.77
N VAL A 383 10.59 13.83 -30.80
CA VAL A 383 11.12 12.49 -31.03
C VAL A 383 10.08 11.48 -30.57
N LEU A 384 9.52 10.73 -31.51
CA LEU A 384 8.64 9.60 -31.21
C LEU A 384 9.50 8.35 -31.02
N ALA A 385 9.39 7.69 -29.87
CA ALA A 385 10.13 6.48 -29.56
C ALA A 385 9.19 5.37 -29.11
N GLY A 386 9.39 4.17 -29.66
CA GLY A 386 8.70 2.97 -29.20
C GLY A 386 9.17 2.49 -27.82
N ALA A 387 8.31 1.78 -27.09
CA ALA A 387 8.60 1.29 -25.74
C ALA A 387 9.70 0.20 -25.70
N GLY A 388 10.03 -0.40 -26.84
CA GLY A 388 11.15 -1.32 -27.01
C GLY A 388 12.50 -0.63 -27.21
N CYS A 389 12.53 0.69 -27.46
CA CYS A 389 13.77 1.45 -27.63
C CYS A 389 14.53 1.57 -26.32
N ASN A 390 15.87 1.49 -26.40
CA ASN A 390 16.74 1.87 -25.29
C ASN A 390 17.23 3.31 -25.47
N THR A 391 17.72 3.92 -24.39
CA THR A 391 18.29 5.27 -24.36
C THR A 391 19.27 5.49 -25.51
N GLY A 392 20.21 4.57 -25.72
CA GLY A 392 21.24 4.72 -26.74
C GLY A 392 20.68 4.78 -28.16
N ASP A 393 19.58 4.08 -28.43
CA ASP A 393 18.93 4.08 -29.74
C ASP A 393 18.27 5.43 -30.01
N ILE A 394 17.60 5.99 -28.99
CA ILE A 394 16.95 7.29 -29.05
C ILE A 394 17.99 8.41 -29.21
N ILE A 395 19.03 8.42 -28.36
CA ILE A 395 20.07 9.46 -28.39
C ILE A 395 20.84 9.43 -29.70
N ARG A 396 21.27 8.26 -30.20
CA ARG A 396 21.97 8.19 -31.50
C ARG A 396 21.11 8.70 -32.65
N LYS A 397 19.83 8.34 -32.69
CA LYS A 397 18.91 8.77 -33.75
C LYS A 397 18.63 10.28 -33.66
N ALA A 398 18.37 10.80 -32.46
CA ALA A 398 18.16 12.23 -32.24
C ALA A 398 19.41 13.05 -32.58
N ALA A 399 20.60 12.60 -32.15
CA ALA A 399 21.87 13.28 -32.41
C ALA A 399 22.16 13.40 -33.91
N SER A 400 21.79 12.39 -34.71
CA SER A 400 21.92 12.45 -36.18
C SER A 400 21.08 13.55 -36.85
N ALA A 401 20.07 14.07 -36.14
CA ALA A 401 19.24 15.20 -36.54
C ALA A 401 19.61 16.51 -35.79
N GLY A 402 20.73 16.54 -35.05
CA GLY A 402 21.12 17.69 -34.24
C GLY A 402 20.26 17.89 -32.98
N LEU A 403 19.57 16.84 -32.53
CA LEU A 403 18.63 16.88 -31.40
C LEU A 403 19.07 15.97 -30.25
N THR A 404 18.45 16.13 -29.08
CA THR A 404 18.58 15.25 -27.92
C THR A 404 17.30 15.23 -27.07
N VAL A 405 17.20 14.27 -26.16
CA VAL A 405 16.10 14.09 -25.20
C VAL A 405 16.71 13.85 -23.82
N PRO A 406 16.17 14.42 -22.71
CA PRO A 406 16.72 14.25 -21.37
C PRO A 406 16.45 12.83 -20.82
N LEU A 407 17.22 11.83 -21.28
CA LEU A 407 17.10 10.44 -20.85
C LEU A 407 18.15 10.08 -19.78
N GLY A 408 18.07 8.85 -19.24
CA GLY A 408 19.03 8.36 -18.23
C GLY A 408 20.40 8.02 -18.81
N SER A 409 21.42 7.97 -17.96
CA SER A 409 22.84 7.88 -18.38
C SER A 409 23.29 6.54 -18.97
N ARG A 410 22.52 5.45 -18.80
CA ARG A 410 22.89 4.14 -19.32
C ARG A 410 22.27 3.88 -20.70
N PRO A 411 23.06 3.62 -21.76
CA PRO A 411 22.54 3.48 -23.12
C PRO A 411 21.60 2.29 -23.29
N SER A 412 21.71 1.32 -22.41
CA SER A 412 21.05 0.04 -22.53
C SER A 412 19.69 0.00 -21.82
N VAL A 413 19.33 1.05 -21.07
CA VAL A 413 18.07 1.17 -20.32
C VAL A 413 16.92 1.56 -21.26
N GLY A 414 15.71 1.03 -21.03
CA GLY A 414 14.53 1.28 -21.88
C GLY A 414 13.36 1.92 -21.13
N ALA A 415 12.15 1.75 -21.67
CA ALA A 415 10.91 2.44 -21.23
C ALA A 415 10.59 2.44 -19.75
N GLY A 416 10.94 1.38 -19.04
CA GLY A 416 10.72 1.30 -17.59
C GLY A 416 11.34 2.46 -16.81
N LEU A 417 12.41 3.10 -17.31
CA LEU A 417 13.01 4.26 -16.65
C LEU A 417 12.30 5.57 -17.00
N TRP A 418 12.16 5.89 -18.27
CA TRP A 418 11.68 7.21 -18.70
C TRP A 418 10.15 7.39 -18.54
N LEU A 419 9.40 6.33 -18.29
CA LEU A 419 8.00 6.40 -17.82
C LEU A 419 7.88 6.59 -16.29
N GLN A 420 8.96 6.46 -15.53
CA GLN A 420 8.93 6.46 -14.07
C GLN A 420 9.69 7.64 -13.45
N GLY A 421 9.87 8.72 -14.21
CA GLY A 421 10.81 9.79 -13.89
C GLY A 421 11.91 9.79 -14.92
N GLY A 422 13.01 9.11 -14.59
CA GLY A 422 14.22 9.04 -15.41
C GLY A 422 15.07 10.30 -15.25
N PHE A 423 16.24 10.12 -14.65
CA PHE A 423 17.22 11.18 -14.48
C PHE A 423 18.57 10.73 -15.05
N GLY A 424 19.31 11.71 -15.55
CA GLY A 424 20.63 11.56 -16.17
C GLY A 424 21.28 12.94 -16.25
N HIS A 425 22.34 13.07 -17.04
CA HIS A 425 23.17 14.29 -17.09
C HIS A 425 22.43 15.57 -17.49
N MET A 426 21.29 15.45 -18.18
CA MET A 426 20.47 16.59 -18.60
C MET A 426 19.37 16.97 -17.59
N ALA A 427 19.21 16.22 -16.50
CA ALA A 427 18.06 16.39 -15.62
C ALA A 427 17.99 17.80 -15.00
N ARG A 428 19.15 18.36 -14.62
CA ARG A 428 19.24 19.72 -14.07
C ARG A 428 18.95 20.83 -15.09
N SER A 429 19.21 20.60 -16.37
CA SER A 429 18.98 21.61 -17.42
C SER A 429 17.58 21.52 -18.02
N HIS A 430 17.04 20.31 -18.18
CA HIS A 430 15.83 20.04 -18.95
C HIS A 430 14.72 19.28 -18.21
N GLY A 431 14.91 18.92 -16.95
CA GLY A 431 13.96 18.16 -16.15
C GLY A 431 14.11 16.66 -16.34
N LEU A 432 13.22 15.88 -15.72
CA LEU A 432 13.24 14.42 -15.81
C LEU A 432 12.82 13.96 -17.22
N ALA A 433 13.17 12.73 -17.59
CA ALA A 433 12.80 12.15 -18.88
C ALA A 433 11.27 12.14 -19.08
N CYS A 434 10.52 11.87 -18.02
CA CYS A 434 9.07 11.92 -18.07
C CYS A 434 8.52 13.33 -18.33
N ASP A 435 9.24 14.39 -17.95
CA ASP A 435 8.80 15.77 -18.12
C ASP A 435 8.76 16.15 -19.60
N ALA A 436 9.67 15.57 -20.39
CA ALA A 436 9.70 15.72 -21.83
C ALA A 436 8.59 14.93 -22.56
N ILE A 437 7.86 14.03 -21.89
CA ILE A 437 6.74 13.31 -22.52
C ILE A 437 5.56 14.27 -22.71
N VAL A 438 5.16 14.43 -23.98
CA VAL A 438 4.04 15.30 -24.40
C VAL A 438 2.87 14.53 -25.02
N GLY A 439 3.05 13.23 -25.30
CA GLY A 439 2.00 12.34 -25.78
C GLY A 439 2.41 10.87 -25.76
N ALA A 440 1.44 9.97 -25.85
CA ALA A 440 1.68 8.54 -25.83
C ALA A 440 0.60 7.73 -26.56
N ILE A 441 0.97 6.53 -26.98
CA ILE A 441 0.07 5.47 -27.44
C ILE A 441 0.16 4.33 -26.43
N LEU A 442 -0.98 3.82 -25.96
CA LEU A 442 -1.03 2.71 -25.01
C LEU A 442 -2.27 1.84 -25.23
N VAL A 443 -2.20 0.62 -24.71
CA VAL A 443 -3.34 -0.30 -24.60
C VAL A 443 -3.82 -0.29 -23.15
N THR A 444 -5.09 0.06 -22.92
CA THR A 444 -5.71 0.08 -21.59
C THR A 444 -5.91 -1.34 -21.08
N VAL A 445 -5.89 -1.55 -19.76
CA VAL A 445 -5.99 -2.89 -19.14
C VAL A 445 -7.29 -3.14 -18.39
N ASP A 446 -8.22 -2.19 -18.44
CA ASP A 446 -9.60 -2.38 -18.02
C ASP A 446 -10.44 -3.07 -19.11
N ASP A 447 -10.20 -2.76 -20.38
CA ASP A 447 -10.96 -3.32 -21.51
C ASP A 447 -10.16 -3.59 -22.80
N GLY A 448 -8.84 -3.32 -22.80
CA GLY A 448 -7.98 -3.62 -23.95
C GLY A 448 -8.07 -2.63 -25.11
N ARG A 449 -8.62 -1.42 -24.93
CA ARG A 449 -8.68 -0.42 -26.01
C ARG A 449 -7.31 0.16 -26.34
N ILE A 450 -7.11 0.46 -27.62
CA ILE A 450 -5.95 1.21 -28.10
C ILE A 450 -6.29 2.69 -28.01
N ILE A 451 -5.52 3.45 -27.24
CA ILE A 451 -5.73 4.87 -27.04
C ILE A 451 -4.49 5.68 -27.38
N HIS A 452 -4.71 6.96 -27.72
CA HIS A 452 -3.67 7.97 -27.80
C HIS A 452 -4.03 9.17 -26.94
N VAL A 453 -3.05 9.71 -26.22
CA VAL A 453 -3.21 10.84 -25.29
C VAL A 453 -2.17 11.90 -25.59
N GLY A 454 -2.53 13.18 -25.44
CA GLY A 454 -1.63 14.29 -25.72
C GLY A 454 -1.18 14.37 -27.19
N HIS A 455 0.05 14.83 -27.41
CA HIS A 455 0.61 15.11 -28.72
C HIS A 455 1.18 13.86 -29.39
N VAL A 456 0.36 13.22 -30.24
CA VAL A 456 0.78 12.11 -31.10
C VAL A 456 0.57 12.50 -32.57
N PRO A 457 1.62 12.48 -33.43
CA PRO A 457 1.48 12.83 -34.84
C PRO A 457 0.46 11.92 -35.56
N SER A 458 -0.39 12.51 -36.40
CA SER A 458 -1.51 11.79 -37.05
C SER A 458 -1.06 10.56 -37.86
N GLN A 459 0.06 10.67 -38.57
CA GLN A 459 0.65 9.56 -39.35
C GLN A 459 1.14 8.38 -38.52
N HIS A 460 1.35 8.58 -37.22
CA HIS A 460 1.80 7.54 -36.29
C HIS A 460 0.68 7.04 -35.37
N ARG A 461 -0.56 7.54 -35.51
CA ARG A 461 -1.70 7.05 -34.72
C ARG A 461 -2.16 5.70 -35.26
N PRO A 462 -2.28 4.66 -34.41
CA PRO A 462 -2.85 3.39 -34.85
C PRO A 462 -4.28 3.57 -35.36
N ALA A 463 -4.63 2.81 -36.41
CA ALA A 463 -5.99 2.80 -36.94
C ALA A 463 -6.99 2.37 -35.85
N GLY A 464 -8.08 3.14 -35.69
CA GLY A 464 -9.10 2.90 -34.67
C GLY A 464 -8.71 3.29 -33.25
N SER A 465 -7.56 3.94 -33.04
CA SER A 465 -7.20 4.45 -31.70
C SER A 465 -8.12 5.61 -31.28
N ILE A 466 -8.47 5.64 -30.00
CA ILE A 466 -9.43 6.60 -29.44
C ILE A 466 -8.68 7.60 -28.55
N ARG A 467 -9.14 8.86 -28.55
CA ARG A 467 -8.71 9.88 -27.58
C ARG A 467 -9.72 9.91 -26.43
N PRO A 468 -9.35 9.50 -25.20
CA PRO A 468 -10.28 9.40 -24.08
C PRO A 468 -10.59 10.76 -23.44
N GLU A 469 -11.74 10.90 -22.78
CA GLU A 469 -12.13 12.14 -22.09
C GLU A 469 -11.20 12.50 -20.93
N ASN A 470 -10.62 11.50 -20.27
CA ASN A 470 -9.67 11.66 -19.16
C ASN A 470 -8.20 11.61 -19.63
N GLU A 471 -7.90 12.04 -20.86
CA GLU A 471 -6.55 11.95 -21.41
C GLU A 471 -5.48 12.67 -20.57
N ASP A 472 -5.84 13.78 -19.93
CA ASP A 472 -4.92 14.57 -19.09
C ASP A 472 -4.50 13.78 -17.85
N ASP A 473 -5.43 13.05 -17.23
CA ASP A 473 -5.13 12.16 -16.11
C ASP A 473 -4.20 11.02 -16.53
N LEU A 474 -4.42 10.44 -17.71
CA LEU A 474 -3.61 9.34 -18.25
C LEU A 474 -2.21 9.82 -18.62
N LEU A 475 -2.09 10.94 -19.31
CA LEU A 475 -0.80 11.55 -19.67
C LEU A 475 -0.02 11.94 -18.41
N TRP A 476 -0.70 12.55 -17.43
CA TRP A 476 -0.11 12.86 -16.12
C TRP A 476 0.38 11.60 -15.41
N ALA A 477 -0.40 10.52 -15.44
CA ALA A 477 -0.13 9.28 -14.74
C ALA A 477 1.10 8.54 -15.30
N ILE A 478 1.23 8.43 -16.62
CA ILE A 478 2.41 7.80 -17.26
C ILE A 478 3.69 8.62 -17.09
N LYS A 479 3.58 9.90 -16.72
CA LYS A 479 4.72 10.76 -16.37
C LYS A 479 5.16 10.52 -14.92
N GLY A 480 5.59 9.30 -14.60
CA GLY A 480 6.16 8.97 -13.29
C GLY A 480 5.69 7.67 -12.66
N ALA A 481 4.51 7.16 -13.01
CA ALA A 481 4.00 5.89 -12.47
C ALA A 481 4.23 4.68 -13.38
N GLY A 482 4.94 4.86 -14.50
CA GLY A 482 5.31 3.76 -15.37
C GLY A 482 4.11 3.13 -16.08
N THR A 483 4.14 1.81 -16.19
CA THR A 483 3.09 1.00 -16.81
C THR A 483 1.97 0.65 -15.82
N ASN A 484 1.70 1.46 -14.79
CA ASN A 484 0.66 1.12 -13.80
C ASN A 484 -0.76 1.12 -14.38
N PHE A 485 -0.98 1.80 -15.51
CA PHE A 485 -2.31 2.13 -16.04
C PHE A 485 -2.53 1.66 -17.49
N GLY A 486 -1.60 0.88 -18.04
CA GLY A 486 -1.67 0.37 -19.40
C GLY A 486 -0.31 -0.07 -19.95
N ILE A 487 -0.34 -0.80 -21.07
CA ILE A 487 0.88 -1.18 -21.79
C ILE A 487 1.20 -0.07 -22.80
N VAL A 488 2.23 0.72 -22.50
CA VAL A 488 2.70 1.80 -23.37
C VAL A 488 3.37 1.22 -24.60
N VAL A 489 2.94 1.66 -25.78
CA VAL A 489 3.47 1.24 -27.09
C VAL A 489 4.58 2.20 -27.54
N SER A 490 4.36 3.50 -27.41
CA SER A 490 5.30 4.55 -27.79
C SER A 490 4.99 5.86 -27.08
N VAL A 491 5.98 6.74 -26.98
CA VAL A 491 5.83 8.10 -26.45
C VAL A 491 6.43 9.14 -27.38
N THR A 492 5.84 10.33 -27.37
CA THR A 492 6.36 11.52 -28.03
C THR A 492 7.11 12.35 -26.99
N PHE A 493 8.40 12.56 -27.22
CA PHE A 493 9.24 13.45 -26.43
C PHE A 493 9.36 14.82 -27.09
N ARG A 494 9.31 15.87 -26.27
CA ARG A 494 9.88 17.17 -26.60
C ARG A 494 11.41 17.02 -26.68
N ALA A 495 12.00 17.46 -27.78
CA ALA A 495 13.45 17.41 -27.99
C ALA A 495 14.10 18.79 -27.90
N SER A 496 15.38 18.80 -27.57
CA SER A 496 16.23 19.99 -27.53
C SER A 496 17.36 19.88 -28.54
N ALA A 497 18.08 20.97 -28.81
CA ALA A 497 19.31 20.92 -29.58
C ALA A 497 20.36 20.01 -28.90
N ALA A 498 21.11 19.26 -29.70
CA ALA A 498 22.19 18.41 -29.21
C ALA A 498 23.26 19.23 -28.46
N LEU A 499 23.86 18.60 -27.44
CA LEU A 499 24.82 19.23 -26.52
C LEU A 499 26.17 18.52 -26.58
N SER A 500 27.23 19.28 -26.35
CA SER A 500 28.57 18.78 -26.00
C SER A 500 28.78 18.85 -24.49
N TYR A 501 29.53 17.90 -23.94
CA TYR A 501 29.76 17.73 -22.52
C TYR A 501 31.25 17.74 -22.20
N SER A 502 31.67 18.57 -21.24
CA SER A 502 32.96 18.42 -20.56
C SER A 502 32.78 17.56 -19.32
N VAL A 503 33.52 16.46 -19.23
CA VAL A 503 33.51 15.54 -18.08
C VAL A 503 34.85 15.62 -17.37
N ARG A 504 34.83 15.86 -16.05
CA ARG A 504 36.02 16.02 -15.22
C ARG A 504 35.94 15.11 -14.00
N ASN A 505 37.03 14.42 -13.66
CA ASN A 505 37.05 13.40 -12.62
C ASN A 505 38.08 13.70 -11.52
N TRP A 506 37.72 13.40 -10.27
CA TRP A 506 38.58 13.38 -9.10
C TRP A 506 38.41 12.06 -8.34
N ILE A 507 39.49 11.51 -7.79
CA ILE A 507 39.44 10.34 -6.91
C ILE A 507 40.23 10.67 -5.64
N PHE A 508 39.56 10.64 -4.49
CA PHE A 508 40.17 10.88 -3.19
C PHE A 508 40.26 9.54 -2.43
N SER A 509 41.47 9.13 -2.06
CA SER A 509 41.66 8.09 -1.04
C SER A 509 41.32 8.67 0.33
N LEU A 510 40.55 7.93 1.12
CA LEU A 510 40.08 8.34 2.44
C LEU A 510 40.70 7.44 3.51
N ASP A 511 41.45 8.05 4.44
CA ASP A 511 42.22 7.33 5.46
C ASP A 511 41.37 7.04 6.72
N ASP A 512 40.38 7.88 7.03
CA ASP A 512 39.46 7.71 8.17
C ASP A 512 38.04 8.21 7.88
N GLU A 513 37.12 7.92 8.82
CA GLU A 513 35.71 8.33 8.74
C GLU A 513 35.52 9.85 8.73
N LEU A 514 36.34 10.59 9.48
CA LEU A 514 36.23 12.05 9.61
C LEU A 514 36.55 12.72 8.28
N GLN A 515 37.58 12.25 7.59
CA GLN A 515 37.96 12.72 6.26
C GLN A 515 36.86 12.39 5.24
N ALA A 516 36.25 11.21 5.32
CA ALA A 516 35.11 10.85 4.47
C ALA A 516 33.92 11.80 4.68
N GLN A 517 33.55 12.06 5.93
CA GLN A 517 32.48 13.00 6.29
C GLN A 517 32.77 14.44 5.84
N HIS A 518 34.03 14.88 5.94
CA HIS A 518 34.45 16.21 5.50
C HIS A 518 34.34 16.35 3.98
N ARG A 519 34.80 15.34 3.22
CA ARG A 519 34.73 15.32 1.76
C ARG A 519 33.30 15.22 1.23
N LEU A 520 32.41 14.49 1.91
CA LEU A 520 30.98 14.53 1.59
C LEU A 520 30.36 15.92 1.81
N GLY A 521 30.80 16.64 2.85
CA GLY A 521 30.42 18.04 3.04
C GLY A 521 30.91 18.97 1.91
N HIS A 522 32.12 18.74 1.38
CA HIS A 522 32.62 19.47 0.21
C HIS A 522 31.80 19.18 -1.05
N LEU A 523 31.41 17.92 -1.27
CA LEU A 523 30.55 17.55 -2.39
C LEU A 523 29.21 18.32 -2.36
N ASP A 524 28.58 18.38 -1.18
CA ASP A 524 27.35 19.15 -0.93
C ASP A 524 27.55 20.66 -1.21
N GLN A 525 28.68 21.22 -0.78
CA GLN A 525 29.03 22.61 -1.05
C GLN A 525 29.30 22.91 -2.52
N VAL A 526 29.90 21.98 -3.27
CA VAL A 526 30.06 22.13 -4.73
C VAL A 526 28.70 22.12 -5.39
N ALA A 527 27.84 21.16 -5.06
CA ALA A 527 26.51 21.01 -5.64
C ALA A 527 25.66 22.29 -5.53
N THR A 528 25.67 22.95 -4.37
CA THR A 528 24.93 24.21 -4.15
C THR A 528 25.44 25.41 -4.95
N LYS A 529 26.68 25.37 -5.45
CA LYS A 529 27.32 26.47 -6.19
C LYS A 529 27.36 26.26 -7.71
N LEU A 530 26.96 25.08 -8.21
CA LEU A 530 27.01 24.77 -9.63
C LEU A 530 25.87 25.45 -10.39
N ALA A 531 26.21 25.96 -11.58
CA ALA A 531 25.24 26.46 -12.54
C ALA A 531 24.29 25.35 -13.01
N ARG A 532 23.17 25.74 -13.64
CA ARG A 532 22.10 24.83 -14.07
C ARG A 532 22.54 23.87 -15.18
N ASN A 533 23.49 24.27 -16.02
CA ASN A 533 24.07 23.44 -17.08
C ASN A 533 25.19 22.50 -16.58
N CYS A 534 25.48 22.51 -15.28
CA CYS A 534 26.46 21.65 -14.63
C CYS A 534 25.79 20.69 -13.63
N SER A 535 26.37 19.50 -13.46
CA SER A 535 26.02 18.57 -12.38
C SER A 535 27.28 17.96 -11.75
N VAL A 536 27.18 17.52 -10.50
CA VAL A 536 28.23 16.77 -9.80
C VAL A 536 27.72 15.45 -9.26
N ASP A 537 28.38 14.36 -9.63
CA ASP A 537 28.08 13.03 -9.13
C ASP A 537 29.17 12.57 -8.15
N GLY A 538 28.76 11.96 -7.05
CA GLY A 538 29.64 11.38 -6.03
C GLY A 538 29.56 9.86 -5.99
N TYR A 539 30.71 9.20 -5.85
CA TYR A 539 30.83 7.75 -5.77
C TYR A 539 31.60 7.36 -4.51
N LEU A 540 30.92 6.73 -3.56
CA LEU A 540 31.57 6.11 -2.39
C LEU A 540 31.78 4.63 -2.66
N PHE A 541 33.03 4.20 -2.70
CA PHE A 541 33.40 2.81 -3.02
C PHE A 541 34.73 2.41 -2.37
N TRP A 542 35.09 1.14 -2.49
CA TRP A 542 36.35 0.63 -1.98
C TRP A 542 37.29 0.24 -3.12
N ASP A 543 38.52 0.73 -3.08
CA ASP A 543 39.57 0.31 -4.01
C ASP A 543 40.88 0.07 -3.25
N LYS A 544 41.61 -0.99 -3.63
CA LYS A 544 42.89 -1.41 -3.00
C LYS A 544 42.88 -1.33 -1.46
N ASP A 545 41.81 -1.85 -0.86
CA ASP A 545 41.54 -1.89 0.58
C ASP A 545 41.41 -0.52 1.29
N ARG A 546 41.22 0.58 0.54
CA ARG A 546 40.89 1.91 1.08
C ARG A 546 39.51 2.38 0.64
N LEU A 547 38.86 3.17 1.50
CA LEU A 547 37.65 3.89 1.13
C LEU A 547 38.03 5.01 0.16
N CYS A 548 37.25 5.20 -0.90
CA CYS A 548 37.47 6.24 -1.89
C CYS A 548 36.19 7.05 -2.12
N LEU A 549 36.37 8.34 -2.37
CA LEU A 549 35.35 9.21 -2.94
C LEU A 549 35.76 9.59 -4.36
N GLY A 550 35.05 9.04 -5.35
CA GLY A 550 35.08 9.52 -6.71
C GLY A 550 34.13 10.71 -6.88
N VAL A 551 34.53 11.73 -7.62
CA VAL A 551 33.67 12.86 -7.98
C VAL A 551 33.77 13.11 -9.48
N THR A 552 32.63 13.20 -10.16
CA THR A 552 32.56 13.59 -11.57
C THR A 552 31.76 14.87 -11.69
N VAL A 553 32.32 15.87 -12.37
CA VAL A 553 31.57 17.08 -12.77
C VAL A 553 31.29 17.03 -14.26
N PHE A 554 30.03 17.20 -14.62
CA PHE A 554 29.54 17.31 -15.98
C PHE A 554 29.17 18.76 -16.26
N GLU A 555 29.59 19.28 -17.39
CA GLU A 555 29.25 20.63 -17.87
C GLU A 555 28.76 20.53 -19.31
N SER A 556 27.58 21.06 -19.60
CA SER A 556 26.93 20.96 -20.92
C SER A 556 26.83 22.31 -21.63
N ALA A 557 27.04 22.32 -22.95
CA ALA A 557 26.94 23.50 -23.80
C ALA A 557 26.47 23.15 -25.23
N THR A 558 25.84 24.10 -25.92
CA THR A 558 25.40 23.98 -27.31
C THR A 558 26.50 24.25 -28.35
N THR A 559 27.61 24.87 -27.94
CA THR A 559 28.78 25.18 -28.78
C THR A 559 30.07 24.87 -28.03
N GLU A 560 31.05 24.24 -28.67
CA GLU A 560 32.32 23.81 -28.04
C GLU A 560 33.17 24.97 -27.47
N HIS A 561 32.93 26.20 -27.91
CA HIS A 561 33.80 27.35 -27.65
C HIS A 561 33.62 28.08 -26.31
N THR A 562 32.76 27.61 -25.41
CA THR A 562 32.52 28.24 -24.08
C THR A 562 32.29 27.19 -22.99
N LEU A 563 33.26 26.31 -22.76
CA LEU A 563 33.33 25.46 -21.56
C LEU A 563 34.43 26.02 -20.64
N GLU A 564 34.24 27.26 -20.21
CA GLU A 564 35.09 27.90 -19.20
C GLU A 564 34.76 27.34 -17.82
N THR A 565 35.81 26.84 -17.16
CA THR A 565 35.79 26.20 -15.84
C THR A 565 34.83 26.89 -14.86
N SER A 566 33.95 26.13 -14.21
CA SER A 566 33.42 26.57 -12.92
C SER A 566 34.59 26.63 -11.93
N GLU A 567 35.21 27.81 -11.80
CA GLU A 567 36.30 28.09 -10.84
C GLU A 567 35.94 27.61 -9.43
N ASN A 568 34.64 27.60 -9.11
CA ASN A 568 34.08 27.16 -7.85
C ASN A 568 34.31 25.67 -7.53
N ALA A 569 34.23 24.77 -8.51
CA ALA A 569 34.46 23.34 -8.28
C ALA A 569 35.96 23.06 -8.08
N TYR A 570 36.81 23.69 -8.88
CA TYR A 570 38.27 23.59 -8.77
C TYR A 570 38.77 24.15 -7.43
N ALA A 571 38.21 25.26 -6.95
CA ALA A 571 38.55 25.86 -5.66
C ALA A 571 38.28 24.93 -4.47
N ILE A 572 37.29 24.04 -4.56
CA ILE A 572 36.87 23.14 -3.46
C ILE A 572 37.50 21.74 -3.60
N LEU A 573 37.58 21.21 -4.83
CA LEU A 573 38.05 19.85 -5.11
C LEU A 573 39.55 19.77 -5.42
N GLY A 574 40.17 20.87 -5.83
CA GLY A 574 41.56 20.92 -6.27
C GLY A 574 41.77 20.41 -7.69
N SER A 575 42.99 19.95 -8.00
CA SER A 575 43.40 19.51 -9.33
C SER A 575 42.64 18.26 -9.81
N GLU A 576 42.10 18.32 -11.03
CA GLU A 576 41.42 17.19 -11.70
C GLU A 576 42.42 16.11 -12.16
N HIS A 577 41.98 14.85 -12.14
CA HIS A 577 42.80 13.71 -12.58
C HIS A 577 42.66 13.44 -14.08
N HIS A 578 41.46 13.69 -14.62
CA HIS A 578 41.13 13.44 -16.02
C HIS A 578 40.05 14.41 -16.50
N ARG A 579 40.18 14.89 -17.74
CA ARG A 579 39.21 15.73 -18.43
C ARG A 579 39.02 15.24 -19.86
N GLN A 580 37.76 15.15 -20.29
CA GLN A 580 37.38 14.78 -21.66
C GLN A 580 36.20 15.64 -22.12
N VAL A 581 36.16 15.97 -23.42
CA VAL A 581 34.98 16.57 -24.06
C VAL A 581 34.37 15.55 -25.01
N VAL A 582 33.07 15.32 -24.88
CA VAL A 582 32.32 14.28 -25.61
C VAL A 582 30.94 14.79 -26.02
N ASP A 583 30.35 14.17 -27.05
CA ASP A 583 28.94 14.35 -27.36
C ASP A 583 28.04 13.48 -26.43
N GLY A 584 26.73 13.52 -26.63
CA GLY A 584 25.79 12.72 -25.85
C GLY A 584 25.95 11.20 -25.99
N VAL A 585 26.60 10.70 -27.05
CA VAL A 585 26.88 9.27 -27.23
C VAL A 585 28.16 8.89 -26.50
N GLY A 586 29.22 9.69 -26.63
CA GLY A 586 30.50 9.50 -25.94
C GLY A 586 30.36 9.57 -24.42
N LEU A 587 29.37 10.32 -23.91
CA LEU A 587 29.06 10.40 -22.48
C LEU A 587 28.77 9.04 -21.83
N PHE A 588 28.21 8.08 -22.59
CA PHE A 588 27.96 6.72 -22.12
C PHE A 588 29.23 5.96 -21.73
N ASP A 589 30.38 6.32 -22.29
CA ASP A 589 31.66 5.65 -22.06
C ASP A 589 32.56 6.41 -21.07
N THR A 590 32.21 7.66 -20.72
CA THR A 590 33.04 8.52 -19.84
C THR A 590 32.64 8.45 -18.36
N GLU A 591 31.44 7.98 -18.01
CA GLU A 591 30.98 7.89 -16.60
C GLU A 591 31.90 7.02 -15.73
N MET A 592 32.24 7.51 -14.52
CA MET A 592 33.27 6.91 -13.66
C MET A 592 32.96 5.46 -13.24
N TYR A 593 31.71 5.14 -12.90
CA TYR A 593 31.33 3.76 -12.54
C TYR A 593 31.27 2.81 -13.75
N ILE A 594 31.42 3.33 -14.98
CA ILE A 594 31.50 2.56 -16.22
C ILE A 594 32.97 2.34 -16.61
N SER A 595 33.77 3.40 -16.54
CA SER A 595 35.11 3.46 -17.12
C SER A 595 36.23 3.24 -16.10
N LEU A 596 36.02 3.57 -14.82
CA LEU A 596 37.10 3.68 -13.83
C LEU A 596 36.92 2.78 -12.59
N MET A 597 35.74 2.77 -11.97
CA MET A 597 35.54 1.99 -10.72
C MET A 597 35.76 0.49 -10.94
N HIS A 598 36.51 -0.14 -10.02
CA HIS A 598 36.86 -1.57 -10.05
C HIS A 598 37.51 -2.05 -11.36
N GLY A 599 38.21 -1.15 -12.07
CA GLY A 599 38.93 -1.46 -13.30
C GLY A 599 38.08 -1.39 -14.58
N GLY A 600 36.93 -0.71 -14.56
CA GLY A 600 36.04 -0.56 -15.71
C GLY A 600 35.45 -1.89 -16.21
N HIS A 601 35.00 -1.94 -17.46
CA HIS A 601 34.45 -3.17 -18.10
C HIS A 601 35.37 -4.41 -18.05
N SER A 602 36.63 -4.26 -17.62
CA SER A 602 37.62 -5.33 -17.43
C SER A 602 37.46 -6.17 -16.14
N GLY A 603 36.64 -5.74 -15.17
CA GLY A 603 36.57 -6.34 -13.81
C GLY A 603 35.83 -7.68 -13.64
N GLY A 604 35.52 -8.40 -14.74
CA GLY A 604 34.78 -9.66 -14.70
C GLY A 604 33.25 -9.51 -14.65
N LYS A 605 32.51 -10.61 -14.84
CA LYS A 605 31.04 -10.61 -14.87
C LYS A 605 30.46 -10.49 -13.45
N THR A 606 29.68 -9.45 -13.18
CA THR A 606 29.01 -9.22 -11.89
C THR A 606 27.49 -9.32 -11.99
N SER A 607 26.86 -9.36 -10.82
CA SER A 607 25.42 -9.23 -10.57
C SER A 607 25.20 -8.11 -9.56
N SER A 608 24.02 -7.47 -9.60
CA SER A 608 23.73 -6.31 -8.74
C SER A 608 22.27 -6.23 -8.32
N PHE A 609 22.04 -5.68 -7.14
CA PHE A 609 20.72 -5.30 -6.63
C PHE A 609 20.78 -3.85 -6.13
N LYS A 610 19.72 -3.07 -6.34
CA LYS A 610 19.75 -1.62 -6.06
C LYS A 610 18.43 -1.05 -5.59
N ARG A 611 18.50 -0.03 -4.74
CA ARG A 611 17.38 0.84 -4.35
C ARG A 611 17.86 2.28 -4.33
N CYS A 612 16.94 3.22 -4.55
CA CYS A 612 17.28 4.64 -4.63
C CYS A 612 16.38 5.48 -3.72
N ILE A 613 17.03 6.35 -2.96
CA ILE A 613 16.43 7.27 -1.98
C ILE A 613 16.80 8.71 -2.37
N PHE A 614 15.85 9.63 -2.26
CA PHE A 614 16.06 11.05 -2.57
C PHE A 614 16.45 11.81 -1.30
N LEU A 615 17.67 12.36 -1.27
CA LEU A 615 18.24 13.03 -0.11
C LEU A 615 18.38 14.53 -0.36
N LYS A 616 18.22 15.30 0.71
CA LYS A 616 18.47 16.74 0.76
C LYS A 616 19.59 17.02 1.75
N HIS A 617 20.50 17.93 1.42
CA HIS A 617 21.65 18.31 2.25
C HIS A 617 22.44 17.10 2.77
N ILE A 618 23.14 16.41 1.86
CA ILE A 618 23.93 15.22 2.24
C ILE A 618 25.08 15.56 3.19
N GLY A 619 25.39 16.85 3.40
CA GLY A 619 26.34 17.34 4.40
C GLY A 619 25.82 17.30 5.84
N THR A 620 24.57 16.93 6.09
CA THR A 620 24.04 16.77 7.46
C THR A 620 24.75 15.61 8.20
N PRO A 621 25.05 15.74 9.51
CA PRO A 621 25.77 14.69 10.25
C PRO A 621 25.11 13.32 10.17
N ASP A 622 23.79 13.23 10.35
CA ASP A 622 23.06 11.96 10.36
C ASP A 622 23.15 11.21 9.03
N VAL A 623 22.95 11.92 7.91
CA VAL A 623 23.06 11.34 6.57
C VAL A 623 24.50 10.91 6.29
N ARG A 624 25.50 11.76 6.57
CA ARG A 624 26.91 11.39 6.36
C ARG A 624 27.32 10.17 7.16
N ASN A 625 26.91 10.08 8.42
CA ASN A 625 27.20 8.95 9.29
C ASN A 625 26.65 7.66 8.67
N ILE A 626 25.38 7.66 8.23
CA ILE A 626 24.78 6.49 7.59
C ILE A 626 25.52 6.11 6.30
N LEU A 627 25.85 7.08 5.43
CA LEU A 627 26.55 6.82 4.17
C LEU A 627 27.96 6.26 4.38
N VAL A 628 28.71 6.75 5.37
CA VAL A 628 30.06 6.25 5.68
C VAL A 628 29.99 4.86 6.32
N SER A 629 29.12 4.67 7.33
CA SER A 629 28.94 3.36 8.00
C SER A 629 28.39 2.28 7.06
N ALA A 630 27.61 2.67 6.05
CA ALA A 630 27.14 1.76 4.99
C ALA A 630 28.30 1.08 4.27
N LEU A 631 29.34 1.82 3.86
CA LEU A 631 30.49 1.24 3.15
C LEU A 631 31.38 0.39 4.05
N GLN A 632 31.44 0.69 5.36
CA GLN A 632 32.18 -0.13 6.31
C GLN A 632 31.53 -1.50 6.52
N SER A 633 30.21 -1.54 6.54
CA SER A 633 29.41 -2.76 6.71
C SER A 633 29.14 -3.52 5.40
N ARG A 634 29.79 -3.14 4.29
CA ARG A 634 29.55 -3.74 2.98
C ARG A 634 29.87 -5.25 2.97
N PRO A 635 29.04 -6.09 2.34
CA PRO A 635 29.27 -7.53 2.26
C PRO A 635 30.26 -7.93 1.14
N SER A 636 30.50 -7.05 0.18
CA SER A 636 31.42 -7.26 -0.93
C SER A 636 32.19 -5.98 -1.23
N ARG A 637 33.46 -6.13 -1.63
CA ARG A 637 34.31 -4.99 -2.03
C ARG A 637 33.75 -4.21 -3.22
N LEU A 638 32.89 -4.85 -4.02
CA LEU A 638 32.30 -4.25 -5.23
C LEU A 638 31.09 -3.36 -4.94
N CYS A 639 30.52 -3.41 -3.72
CA CYS A 639 29.37 -2.60 -3.34
C CYS A 639 29.74 -1.11 -3.26
N TYR A 640 28.83 -0.23 -3.68
CA TYR A 640 29.06 1.21 -3.71
C TYR A 640 27.77 2.01 -3.54
N LEU A 641 27.94 3.29 -3.21
CA LEU A 641 26.87 4.29 -3.21
C LEU A 641 27.15 5.32 -4.32
N HIS A 642 26.12 5.65 -5.08
CA HIS A 642 26.18 6.67 -6.13
C HIS A 642 25.21 7.81 -5.80
N LEU A 643 25.72 9.03 -5.72
CA LEU A 643 24.99 10.24 -5.38
C LEU A 643 24.90 11.09 -6.65
N LEU A 644 23.75 11.08 -7.31
CA LEU A 644 23.51 11.87 -8.53
C LEU A 644 22.86 13.20 -8.17
N GLN A 645 23.44 14.33 -8.58
CA GLN A 645 22.90 15.63 -8.22
C GLN A 645 21.58 15.93 -8.94
N GLY A 646 20.57 16.33 -8.16
CA GLY A 646 19.26 16.80 -8.59
C GLY A 646 19.12 18.32 -8.66
N GLY A 647 17.90 18.79 -8.46
CA GLY A 647 17.52 20.19 -8.52
C GLY A 647 17.51 20.81 -9.92
N GLY A 648 17.52 22.14 -10.00
CA GLY A 648 17.52 22.87 -11.27
C GLY A 648 16.16 22.76 -11.95
N ALA A 649 16.12 22.34 -13.21
CA ALA A 649 14.88 22.13 -13.96
C ALA A 649 13.90 21.14 -13.33
N ILE A 650 14.39 20.24 -12.46
CA ILE A 650 13.54 19.32 -11.70
C ILE A 650 12.63 20.10 -10.73
N ASP A 651 13.13 21.22 -10.20
CA ASP A 651 12.45 22.09 -9.21
C ASP A 651 11.47 23.09 -9.85
N ASP A 652 11.58 23.34 -11.16
CA ASP A 652 10.71 24.28 -11.87
C ASP A 652 9.25 23.79 -11.91
N LEU A 653 9.06 22.47 -11.88
CA LEU A 653 7.75 21.84 -11.88
C LEU A 653 7.28 21.55 -10.46
N MET A 654 6.01 21.83 -10.20
CA MET A 654 5.37 21.47 -8.95
C MET A 654 5.24 19.95 -8.86
N GLY A 655 5.31 19.38 -7.66
CA GLY A 655 5.17 17.93 -7.45
C GLY A 655 3.88 17.35 -8.03
N GLN A 656 2.84 18.16 -8.20
CA GLN A 656 1.54 17.78 -8.76
C GLN A 656 1.47 17.79 -10.30
N ASP A 657 2.49 18.29 -11.02
CA ASP A 657 2.47 18.44 -12.48
C ASP A 657 2.67 17.10 -13.23
N SER A 658 3.09 16.06 -12.52
CA SER A 658 3.29 14.70 -13.03
C SER A 658 3.06 13.67 -11.93
N ALA A 659 2.89 12.40 -12.26
CA ALA A 659 2.85 11.33 -11.26
C ALA A 659 4.14 11.23 -10.42
N PHE A 660 5.28 11.68 -10.94
CA PHE A 660 6.53 11.78 -10.18
C PHE A 660 6.45 12.94 -9.16
N GLY A 661 6.03 12.62 -7.94
CA GLY A 661 5.78 13.62 -6.88
C GLY A 661 7.00 14.02 -6.04
N CYS A 662 8.07 13.22 -6.03
CA CYS A 662 9.25 13.44 -5.20
C CYS A 662 10.28 14.34 -5.91
N ARG A 663 10.02 15.65 -6.01
CA ARG A 663 10.89 16.59 -6.76
C ARG A 663 11.89 17.38 -5.91
N ASP A 664 11.60 17.58 -4.63
CA ASP A 664 12.44 18.38 -3.73
C ASP A 664 13.62 17.55 -3.18
N TRP A 665 14.73 17.45 -3.91
CA TRP A 665 15.94 16.75 -3.45
C TRP A 665 17.22 17.24 -4.13
N ASP A 666 18.34 17.17 -3.41
CA ASP A 666 19.66 17.57 -3.90
C ASP A 666 20.42 16.39 -4.52
N PHE A 667 20.21 15.18 -4.00
CA PHE A 667 20.88 13.98 -4.49
C PHE A 667 19.95 12.76 -4.55
N ALA A 668 19.94 12.07 -5.68
CA ALA A 668 19.44 10.70 -5.77
C ALA A 668 20.54 9.75 -5.31
N CYS A 669 20.36 9.11 -4.15
CA CYS A 669 21.29 8.13 -3.60
C CYS A 669 20.92 6.73 -4.08
N VAL A 670 21.68 6.19 -5.03
CA VAL A 670 21.54 4.82 -5.53
C VAL A 670 22.47 3.91 -4.74
N ILE A 671 21.87 3.05 -3.92
CA ILE A 671 22.57 2.07 -3.09
C ILE A 671 22.70 0.79 -3.92
N THR A 672 23.92 0.37 -4.25
CA THR A 672 24.16 -0.75 -5.15
C THR A 672 24.96 -1.86 -4.47
N GLY A 673 24.27 -2.96 -4.17
CA GLY A 673 24.90 -4.20 -3.75
C GLY A 673 25.42 -4.95 -4.98
N VAL A 674 26.70 -5.34 -4.98
CA VAL A 674 27.35 -5.98 -6.14
C VAL A 674 28.16 -7.19 -5.68
N TRP A 675 28.02 -8.29 -6.41
CA TRP A 675 28.78 -9.52 -6.18
C TRP A 675 29.23 -10.17 -7.50
N PRO A 676 30.27 -11.03 -7.47
CA PRO A 676 30.68 -11.83 -8.63
C PRO A 676 29.53 -12.74 -9.12
N ARG A 677 29.34 -12.85 -10.43
CA ARG A 677 28.20 -13.61 -10.99
C ARG A 677 28.20 -15.10 -10.65
N ASN A 678 29.37 -15.69 -10.44
CA ASN A 678 29.49 -17.09 -9.98
C ASN A 678 29.03 -17.29 -8.53
N GLN A 679 28.69 -16.22 -7.81
CA GLN A 679 28.11 -16.23 -6.47
C GLN A 679 26.59 -15.92 -6.47
N ASP A 680 25.94 -15.91 -7.63
CA ASP A 680 24.47 -15.81 -7.71
C ASP A 680 23.82 -16.94 -6.88
N GLY A 681 22.78 -16.60 -6.11
CA GLY A 681 22.08 -17.55 -5.23
C GLY A 681 22.83 -17.96 -3.96
N THR A 682 24.04 -17.45 -3.73
CA THR A 682 24.82 -17.73 -2.50
C THR A 682 24.51 -16.76 -1.37
N THR A 683 25.06 -17.03 -0.18
CA THR A 683 25.00 -16.16 1.00
C THR A 683 25.45 -14.72 0.70
N THR A 684 26.50 -14.52 -0.11
CA THR A 684 27.01 -13.19 -0.43
C THR A 684 26.01 -12.35 -1.22
N ALA A 685 25.29 -12.95 -2.16
CA ALA A 685 24.23 -12.27 -2.92
C ALA A 685 23.09 -11.83 -1.98
N GLN A 686 22.67 -12.71 -1.07
CA GLN A 686 21.62 -12.42 -0.08
C GLN A 686 22.04 -11.32 0.89
N GLU A 687 23.27 -11.35 1.39
CA GLU A 687 23.82 -10.32 2.27
C GLU A 687 23.91 -8.97 1.56
N ALA A 688 24.29 -8.94 0.27
CA ALA A 688 24.25 -7.73 -0.54
C ALA A 688 22.83 -7.15 -0.68
N MET A 689 21.83 -7.98 -0.95
CA MET A 689 20.43 -7.52 -1.01
C MET A 689 19.93 -6.99 0.34
N GLN A 690 20.22 -7.70 1.43
CA GLN A 690 19.84 -7.28 2.79
C GLN A 690 20.53 -5.95 3.18
N TRP A 691 21.81 -5.80 2.82
CA TRP A 691 22.56 -4.57 3.02
C TRP A 691 21.91 -3.38 2.29
N VAL A 692 21.50 -3.55 1.02
CA VAL A 692 20.78 -2.51 0.27
C VAL A 692 19.48 -2.10 0.98
N TYR A 693 18.65 -3.07 1.37
CA TYR A 693 17.41 -2.78 2.07
C TYR A 693 17.63 -2.09 3.40
N LYS A 694 18.62 -2.55 4.19
CA LYS A 694 18.96 -1.95 5.48
C LYS A 694 19.28 -0.47 5.32
N ILE A 695 20.20 -0.12 4.41
CA ILE A 695 20.60 1.28 4.20
C ILE A 695 19.44 2.10 3.66
N ALA A 696 18.66 1.56 2.73
CA ALA A 696 17.50 2.26 2.19
C ALA A 696 16.48 2.57 3.30
N MET A 697 16.25 1.64 4.23
CA MET A 697 15.37 1.86 5.39
C MET A 697 15.95 2.83 6.42
N ASP A 698 17.27 2.78 6.66
CA ASP A 698 17.95 3.68 7.59
C ASP A 698 17.93 5.14 7.06
N LEU A 699 18.00 5.33 5.72
CA LEU A 699 17.92 6.64 5.06
C LEU A 699 16.50 7.15 4.84
N LEU A 700 15.50 6.27 4.70
CA LEU A 700 14.13 6.65 4.31
C LEU A 700 13.50 7.74 5.21
N PRO A 701 13.63 7.72 6.55
CA PRO A 701 13.07 8.78 7.42
C PRO A 701 13.72 10.15 7.23
N LEU A 702 14.93 10.21 6.69
CA LEU A 702 15.69 11.42 6.41
C LEU A 702 15.57 11.87 4.95
N SER A 703 14.72 11.20 4.17
CA SER A 703 14.60 11.37 2.73
C SER A 703 13.36 12.18 2.32
N ASN A 704 13.38 12.67 1.09
CA ASN A 704 12.25 13.30 0.43
C ASN A 704 11.46 12.32 -0.47
N GLY A 705 11.75 11.02 -0.34
CA GLY A 705 11.06 9.96 -1.06
C GLY A 705 11.99 8.85 -1.55
N ALA A 706 11.42 7.90 -2.28
CA ALA A 706 12.14 6.79 -2.90
C ALA A 706 11.86 6.75 -4.40
N TYR A 707 12.75 6.13 -5.19
CA TYR A 707 12.53 6.01 -6.62
C TYR A 707 11.70 4.76 -6.98
N GLY A 708 10.62 4.94 -7.74
CA GLY A 708 9.68 3.85 -8.07
C GLY A 708 10.18 2.81 -9.10
N ALA A 709 11.17 3.15 -9.93
CA ALA A 709 11.51 2.38 -11.14
C ALA A 709 11.92 0.91 -10.91
N ASP A 710 12.51 0.60 -9.76
CA ASP A 710 12.98 -0.75 -9.39
C ASP A 710 12.19 -1.37 -8.23
N LEU A 711 11.02 -0.79 -7.90
CA LEU A 711 10.11 -1.32 -6.89
C LEU A 711 9.03 -2.20 -7.54
N GLY A 712 8.65 -3.26 -6.86
CA GLY A 712 7.60 -4.16 -7.32
C GLY A 712 6.83 -4.80 -6.17
N PRO A 713 6.09 -5.88 -6.41
CA PRO A 713 5.21 -6.49 -5.42
C PRO A 713 5.94 -7.25 -4.30
N ASP A 714 7.26 -7.09 -4.19
CA ASP A 714 8.02 -7.58 -3.04
C ASP A 714 7.58 -6.81 -1.77
N PRO A 715 7.15 -7.49 -0.69
CA PRO A 715 6.70 -6.79 0.52
C PRO A 715 7.77 -5.88 1.14
N ARG A 716 9.06 -6.17 0.93
CA ARG A 716 10.16 -5.32 1.41
C ARG A 716 10.20 -3.96 0.70
N ASP A 717 9.65 -3.88 -0.51
CA ASP A 717 9.52 -2.63 -1.25
C ASP A 717 8.31 -1.81 -0.78
N ALA A 718 7.36 -2.39 -0.03
CA ALA A 718 6.14 -1.69 0.36
C ALA A 718 6.37 -0.35 1.10
N PRO A 719 7.32 -0.23 2.04
CA PRO A 719 7.66 1.06 2.65
C PRO A 719 8.21 2.08 1.63
N LEU A 720 9.07 1.63 0.71
CA LEU A 720 9.64 2.49 -0.33
C LEU A 720 8.58 2.92 -1.34
N ALA A 721 7.70 2.01 -1.76
CA ALA A 721 6.63 2.28 -2.71
C ALA A 721 5.62 3.31 -2.17
N ARG A 722 5.34 3.28 -0.86
CA ARG A 722 4.53 4.32 -0.19
C ARG A 722 5.18 5.70 -0.23
N ALA A 723 6.52 5.76 -0.29
CA ALA A 723 7.28 7.01 -0.39
C ALA A 723 7.63 7.38 -1.84
N ALA A 724 7.22 6.60 -2.85
CA ALA A 724 7.69 6.78 -4.22
C ALA A 724 7.00 7.90 -5.01
N PHE A 725 5.78 8.27 -4.59
CA PHE A 725 4.92 9.21 -5.33
C PHE A 725 4.63 10.50 -4.55
N GLY A 726 5.24 10.69 -3.36
CA GLY A 726 4.98 11.85 -2.51
C GLY A 726 3.49 12.06 -2.24
N SER A 727 3.01 13.30 -2.40
CA SER A 727 1.60 13.66 -2.23
C SER A 727 0.65 13.05 -3.26
N ASN A 728 1.16 12.51 -4.38
CA ASN A 728 0.34 12.05 -5.51
C ASN A 728 -0.19 10.63 -5.34
N GLN A 729 0.28 9.90 -4.33
CA GLN A 729 -0.07 8.50 -4.07
C GLN A 729 -1.60 8.26 -4.02
N PRO A 730 -2.42 9.09 -3.35
CA PRO A 730 -3.87 8.85 -3.28
C PRO A 730 -4.55 8.96 -4.65
N ARG A 731 -4.19 9.97 -5.45
CA ARG A 731 -4.71 10.15 -6.83
C ARG A 731 -4.35 8.95 -7.70
N LEU A 732 -3.10 8.49 -7.65
CA LEU A 732 -2.65 7.30 -8.38
C LEU A 732 -3.37 6.03 -7.95
N SER A 733 -3.65 5.87 -6.65
CA SER A 733 -4.40 4.73 -6.12
C SER A 733 -5.85 4.71 -6.60
N ARG A 734 -6.48 5.89 -6.69
CA ARG A 734 -7.82 6.04 -7.29
C ARG A 734 -7.79 5.68 -8.77
N LEU A 735 -6.84 6.23 -9.53
CA LEU A 735 -6.68 5.92 -10.96
C LEU A 735 -6.42 4.42 -11.18
N LYS A 736 -5.63 3.77 -10.33
CA LYS A 736 -5.34 2.32 -10.42
C LYS A 736 -6.63 1.51 -10.26
N SER A 737 -7.48 1.91 -9.32
CA SER A 737 -8.77 1.25 -9.08
C SER A 737 -9.75 1.41 -10.25
N LEU A 738 -9.64 2.49 -11.01
CA LEU A 738 -10.51 2.78 -12.17
C LEU A 738 -9.99 2.15 -13.47
N LEU A 739 -8.67 2.23 -13.71
CA LEU A 739 -8.04 1.92 -14.99
C LEU A 739 -7.39 0.52 -15.03
N ASP A 740 -7.20 -0.10 -13.87
CA ASP A 740 -6.77 -1.49 -13.75
C ASP A 740 -7.49 -2.18 -12.57
N PRO A 741 -8.83 -2.27 -12.60
CA PRO A 741 -9.63 -2.81 -11.49
C PRO A 741 -9.34 -4.29 -11.20
N TYR A 742 -8.84 -5.02 -12.19
CA TYR A 742 -8.47 -6.44 -12.09
C TYR A 742 -6.99 -6.65 -11.74
N ASN A 743 -6.23 -5.57 -11.58
CA ASN A 743 -4.80 -5.58 -11.28
C ASN A 743 -3.99 -6.45 -12.27
N VAL A 744 -4.30 -6.33 -13.57
CA VAL A 744 -3.58 -6.98 -14.68
C VAL A 744 -2.10 -6.61 -14.62
N LEU A 745 -1.77 -5.36 -14.31
CA LEU A 745 -0.39 -4.88 -14.20
C LEU A 745 0.06 -4.88 -12.73
N ALA A 746 -0.01 -6.05 -12.09
CA ALA A 746 0.31 -6.28 -10.68
C ALA A 746 1.79 -6.10 -10.30
N TYR A 747 2.68 -6.11 -11.30
CA TYR A 747 4.14 -6.17 -11.10
C TYR A 747 4.85 -4.83 -11.30
N ALA A 748 4.10 -3.76 -11.57
CA ALA A 748 4.60 -2.38 -11.54
C ALA A 748 4.86 -1.92 -10.09
N CYS A 749 5.42 -0.71 -9.92
CA CYS A 749 5.60 -0.11 -8.61
C CYS A 749 4.25 -0.12 -7.85
N PRO A 750 4.15 -0.75 -6.66
CA PRO A 750 2.88 -0.99 -6.01
C PRO A 750 2.11 0.30 -5.67
N LEU A 751 0.86 0.35 -6.09
CA LEU A 751 -0.13 1.33 -5.65
C LEU A 751 -1.16 0.61 -4.79
N GLN A 752 -1.25 0.96 -3.52
CA GLN A 752 -2.30 0.42 -2.66
C GLN A 752 -3.65 0.98 -3.11
N ILE A 753 -4.47 0.14 -3.73
CA ILE A 753 -5.91 0.42 -3.88
C ILE A 753 -6.42 0.68 -2.47
N SER A 754 -6.90 1.91 -2.21
CA SER A 754 -7.25 2.36 -0.86
C SER A 754 -8.36 1.47 -0.31
N THR A 755 -8.03 0.62 0.65
CA THR A 755 -8.97 -0.23 1.38
C THR A 755 -9.16 0.28 2.81
N ARG A 756 -9.63 1.52 2.99
CA ARG A 756 -10.26 1.93 4.24
C ARG A 756 -11.53 2.72 3.94
N PRO A 757 -12.58 2.61 4.78
CA PRO A 757 -13.79 3.39 4.57
C PRO A 757 -13.49 4.87 4.60
N LYS A 758 -13.90 5.58 3.55
CA LYS A 758 -13.83 7.05 3.49
C LYS A 758 -14.76 7.66 4.52
N LEU A 759 -15.91 7.00 4.75
CA LEU A 759 -16.95 7.42 5.66
C LEU A 759 -17.33 6.30 6.63
N ILE A 760 -17.33 6.60 7.93
CA ILE A 760 -17.78 5.71 8.99
C ILE A 760 -18.92 6.40 9.71
N ILE A 761 -20.07 5.74 9.82
CA ILE A 761 -21.27 6.26 10.46
C ILE A 761 -21.61 5.39 11.67
N LEU A 762 -21.54 5.98 12.86
CA LEU A 762 -21.99 5.38 14.11
C LEU A 762 -23.51 5.56 14.22
N VAL A 763 -24.26 4.46 14.21
CA VAL A 763 -25.73 4.49 14.28
C VAL A 763 -26.16 4.20 15.73
N THR A 764 -26.60 5.24 16.43
CA THR A 764 -26.98 5.20 17.86
C THR A 764 -28.49 5.36 18.06
N GLY A 765 -28.97 5.18 19.29
CA GLY A 765 -30.40 5.31 19.61
C GLY A 765 -30.93 4.26 20.58
N LYS A 766 -32.12 4.53 21.15
CA LYS A 766 -32.75 3.68 22.16
C LYS A 766 -33.11 2.29 21.61
N SER A 767 -33.37 1.35 22.52
CA SER A 767 -33.88 0.02 22.14
C SER A 767 -35.24 0.16 21.43
N GLY A 768 -35.37 -0.51 20.29
CA GLY A 768 -36.56 -0.50 19.45
C GLY A 768 -36.65 0.65 18.43
N ALA A 769 -35.64 1.53 18.37
CA ALA A 769 -35.62 2.65 17.42
C ALA A 769 -35.37 2.23 15.94
N GLY A 770 -34.96 0.99 15.68
CA GLY A 770 -34.73 0.50 14.31
C GLY A 770 -33.33 0.79 13.72
N LYS A 771 -32.30 0.97 14.56
CA LYS A 771 -30.92 1.26 14.13
C LYS A 771 -30.38 0.30 13.06
N ASP A 772 -30.46 -1.01 13.33
CA ASP A 772 -29.95 -2.05 12.44
C ASP A 772 -30.69 -2.03 11.09
N TYR A 773 -31.99 -1.72 11.11
CA TYR A 773 -32.82 -1.56 9.92
C TYR A 773 -32.43 -0.34 9.08
N CYS A 774 -32.27 0.83 9.70
CA CYS A 774 -31.83 2.05 9.01
C CYS A 774 -30.44 1.86 8.39
N ALA A 775 -29.49 1.33 9.16
CA ALA A 775 -28.12 1.06 8.69
C ALA A 775 -28.08 0.11 7.48
N THR A 776 -28.85 -0.98 7.54
CA THR A 776 -28.93 -1.95 6.43
C THR A 776 -29.59 -1.35 5.19
N SER A 777 -30.61 -0.52 5.38
CA SER A 777 -31.30 0.17 4.29
C SER A 777 -30.39 1.20 3.61
N TRP A 778 -29.66 2.01 4.39
CA TRP A 778 -28.68 2.97 3.85
C TRP A 778 -27.53 2.29 3.11
N ALA A 779 -26.99 1.20 3.65
CA ALA A 779 -25.98 0.40 2.97
C ALA A 779 -26.50 -0.12 1.62
N SER A 780 -27.73 -0.62 1.57
CA SER A 780 -28.36 -1.10 0.34
C SER A 780 -28.52 0.00 -0.72
N LEU A 781 -28.91 1.21 -0.31
CA LEU A 781 -29.03 2.37 -1.20
C LEU A 781 -27.69 2.81 -1.81
N LEU A 782 -26.61 2.75 -1.02
CA LEU A 782 -25.25 3.09 -1.48
C LEU A 782 -24.71 2.03 -2.44
N ASN A 783 -24.90 0.75 -2.14
CA ASN A 783 -24.49 -0.35 -3.02
C ASN A 783 -25.18 -0.25 -4.40
N ALA A 784 -26.45 0.15 -4.45
CA ALA A 784 -27.15 0.39 -5.70
C ALA A 784 -26.52 1.51 -6.57
N ARG A 785 -25.73 2.40 -5.97
CA ARG A 785 -24.99 3.49 -6.64
C ARG A 785 -23.53 3.13 -6.93
N ARG A 786 -23.15 1.84 -6.84
CA ARG A 786 -21.78 1.33 -7.01
C ARG A 786 -20.77 1.88 -6.00
N LEU A 787 -21.24 2.19 -4.78
CA LEU A 787 -20.38 2.48 -3.62
C LEU A 787 -20.48 1.31 -2.65
N GLU A 788 -19.35 0.72 -2.27
CA GLU A 788 -19.32 -0.44 -1.39
C GLU A 788 -19.67 -0.01 0.03
N ALA A 789 -20.79 -0.50 0.57
CA ALA A 789 -21.29 -0.13 1.88
C ALA A 789 -21.76 -1.33 2.71
N ARG A 790 -21.45 -1.31 4.01
CA ARG A 790 -21.78 -2.41 4.93
C ARG A 790 -22.24 -1.93 6.29
N ALA A 791 -23.21 -2.64 6.87
CA ALA A 791 -23.66 -2.45 8.25
C ALA A 791 -23.14 -3.57 9.17
N VAL A 792 -22.48 -3.20 10.26
CA VAL A 792 -21.87 -4.14 11.22
C VAL A 792 -22.21 -3.72 12.65
N SER A 793 -22.59 -4.69 13.49
CA SER A 793 -22.84 -4.44 14.91
C SER A 793 -21.54 -4.56 15.72
N ILE A 794 -21.12 -3.50 16.40
CA ILE A 794 -19.91 -3.50 17.27
C ILE A 794 -19.98 -4.56 18.38
N SER A 795 -21.18 -4.83 18.89
CA SER A 795 -21.43 -5.82 19.95
C SER A 795 -21.37 -7.29 19.51
N GLN A 796 -21.04 -7.59 18.24
CA GLN A 796 -21.07 -8.95 17.72
C GLN A 796 -20.09 -9.89 18.44
N VAL A 797 -18.85 -9.43 18.67
CA VAL A 797 -17.83 -10.21 19.40
C VAL A 797 -18.27 -10.47 20.84
N THR A 798 -18.86 -9.49 21.50
CA THR A 798 -19.39 -9.65 22.85
C THR A 798 -20.53 -10.67 22.91
N LYS A 799 -21.42 -10.70 21.90
CA LYS A 799 -22.48 -11.72 21.82
C LYS A 799 -21.91 -13.13 21.67
N GLN A 800 -20.86 -13.30 20.87
CA GLN A 800 -20.17 -14.59 20.69
C GLN A 800 -19.53 -15.06 22.00
N GLN A 801 -18.81 -14.17 22.69
CA GLN A 801 -18.20 -14.48 23.97
C GLN A 801 -19.23 -14.78 25.06
N TYR A 802 -20.33 -14.01 25.09
CA TYR A 802 -21.44 -14.24 26.00
C TYR A 802 -22.11 -15.61 25.73
N ALA A 803 -22.38 -15.94 24.46
CA ALA A 803 -22.93 -17.23 24.05
C ALA A 803 -22.00 -18.38 24.48
N ALA A 804 -20.70 -18.25 24.24
CA ALA A 804 -19.71 -19.25 24.66
C ALA A 804 -19.62 -19.42 26.19
N ALA A 805 -19.73 -18.32 26.94
CA ALA A 805 -19.63 -18.34 28.40
C ALA A 805 -20.91 -18.82 29.11
N THR A 806 -22.08 -18.64 28.49
CA THR A 806 -23.38 -18.89 29.12
C THR A 806 -24.17 -20.04 28.48
N GLY A 807 -23.74 -20.55 27.33
CA GLY A 807 -24.49 -21.52 26.53
C GLY A 807 -25.67 -20.94 25.76
N ALA A 808 -25.83 -19.61 25.72
CA ALA A 808 -26.90 -18.96 24.95
C ALA A 808 -26.73 -19.20 23.44
N ASP A 809 -27.84 -19.33 22.71
CA ASP A 809 -27.83 -19.57 21.27
C ASP A 809 -27.38 -18.31 20.50
N LEU A 810 -26.17 -18.36 19.95
CA LEU A 810 -25.59 -17.25 19.20
C LEU A 810 -26.43 -16.86 17.97
N LYS A 811 -26.97 -17.83 17.23
CA LYS A 811 -27.74 -17.56 16.01
C LYS A 811 -29.01 -16.81 16.35
N ARG A 812 -29.67 -17.21 17.45
CA ARG A 812 -30.83 -16.48 17.98
C ARG A 812 -30.43 -15.12 18.56
N LEU A 813 -29.29 -14.99 19.24
CA LEU A 813 -28.80 -13.67 19.73
C LEU A 813 -28.53 -12.66 18.59
N LEU A 814 -28.19 -13.14 17.40
CA LEU A 814 -27.92 -12.30 16.24
C LEU A 814 -29.19 -11.99 15.42
N CYS A 815 -30.09 -12.96 15.26
CA CYS A 815 -31.21 -12.87 14.31
C CYS A 815 -32.60 -12.78 14.97
N ASP A 816 -32.78 -13.31 16.19
CA ASP A 816 -34.06 -13.33 16.90
C ASP A 816 -34.14 -12.15 17.88
N ARG A 817 -35.05 -11.23 17.58
CA ARG A 817 -35.21 -10.00 18.36
C ARG A 817 -35.75 -10.27 19.77
N GLY A 818 -36.71 -11.18 19.94
CA GLY A 818 -37.30 -11.50 21.24
C GLY A 818 -36.25 -12.14 22.15
N TYR A 819 -35.51 -13.10 21.60
CA TYR A 819 -34.41 -13.76 22.32
C TYR A 819 -33.29 -12.78 22.72
N LYS A 820 -32.93 -11.84 21.83
CA LYS A 820 -31.95 -10.78 22.11
C LYS A 820 -32.43 -9.77 23.17
N GLU A 821 -33.74 -9.55 23.31
CA GLU A 821 -34.30 -8.75 24.41
C GLU A 821 -34.24 -9.51 25.73
N GLN A 822 -34.55 -10.80 25.74
CA GLN A 822 -34.50 -11.65 26.95
C GLN A 822 -33.08 -11.72 27.55
N HIS A 823 -32.06 -11.96 26.73
CA HIS A 823 -30.66 -12.05 27.19
C HIS A 823 -29.98 -10.69 27.44
N ARG A 824 -30.72 -9.60 27.26
CA ARG A 824 -30.16 -8.26 27.24
C ARG A 824 -29.52 -7.81 28.55
N PRO A 825 -30.15 -7.96 29.73
CA PRO A 825 -29.56 -7.49 30.98
C PRO A 825 -28.23 -8.22 31.26
N ALA A 826 -28.23 -9.54 31.08
CA ALA A 826 -27.05 -10.38 31.27
C ALA A 826 -25.93 -10.05 30.28
N LEU A 827 -26.24 -9.77 29.01
CA LEU A 827 -25.25 -9.38 28.01
C LEU A 827 -24.64 -8.00 28.30
N THR A 828 -25.43 -7.05 28.78
CA THR A 828 -24.94 -5.74 29.23
C THR A 828 -24.04 -5.87 30.46
N GLN A 829 -24.41 -6.70 31.43
CA GLN A 829 -23.57 -6.99 32.59
C GLN A 829 -22.24 -7.65 32.17
N PHE A 830 -22.30 -8.66 31.31
CA PHE A 830 -21.12 -9.35 30.78
C PHE A 830 -20.16 -8.37 30.09
N PHE A 831 -20.69 -7.45 29.28
CA PHE A 831 -19.89 -6.40 28.65
C PHE A 831 -19.20 -5.50 29.69
N HIS A 832 -19.91 -5.01 30.70
CA HIS A 832 -19.32 -4.16 31.74
C HIS A 832 -18.25 -4.89 32.55
N GLU A 833 -18.41 -6.17 32.83
CA GLU A 833 -17.38 -6.99 33.50
C GLU A 833 -16.12 -7.11 32.64
N GLN A 834 -16.26 -7.27 31.32
CA GLN A 834 -15.12 -7.28 30.39
C GLN A 834 -14.43 -5.93 30.32
N VAL A 835 -15.18 -4.82 30.27
CA VAL A 835 -14.61 -3.45 30.27
C VAL A 835 -13.86 -3.16 31.58
N ARG A 836 -14.36 -3.62 32.73
CA ARG A 836 -13.62 -3.48 34.01
C ARG A 836 -12.26 -4.18 33.98
N LYS A 837 -12.17 -5.35 33.32
CA LYS A 837 -10.91 -6.10 33.16
C LYS A 837 -10.02 -5.51 32.07
N ARG A 838 -10.62 -4.96 31.03
CA ARG A 838 -9.94 -4.39 29.84
C ARG A 838 -10.57 -3.02 29.51
N PRO A 839 -10.08 -1.93 30.12
CA PRO A 839 -10.67 -0.60 29.93
C PRO A 839 -10.71 -0.13 28.47
N GLN A 840 -9.76 -0.55 27.62
CA GLN A 840 -9.67 -0.21 26.19
C GLN A 840 -10.51 -1.09 25.26
N LEU A 841 -11.32 -2.01 25.82
CA LEU A 841 -12.11 -2.95 25.03
C LEU A 841 -13.04 -2.28 23.97
N PRO A 842 -13.72 -1.15 24.26
CA PRO A 842 -14.55 -0.47 23.26
C PRO A 842 -13.76 0.04 22.05
N GLU A 843 -12.57 0.63 22.29
CA GLU A 843 -11.65 1.10 21.25
C GLU A 843 -11.10 -0.07 20.43
N ASP A 844 -10.68 -1.15 21.09
CA ASP A 844 -10.20 -2.38 20.44
C ASP A 844 -11.28 -2.97 19.53
N GLN A 845 -12.53 -3.03 20.01
CA GLN A 845 -13.66 -3.53 19.22
C GLN A 845 -13.96 -2.64 18.02
N PHE A 846 -13.92 -1.31 18.19
CA PHE A 846 -14.12 -0.36 17.10
C PHE A 846 -13.03 -0.52 16.02
N VAL A 847 -11.76 -0.51 16.41
CA VAL A 847 -10.62 -0.66 15.48
C VAL A 847 -10.71 -2.00 14.73
N ARG A 848 -11.08 -3.07 15.42
CA ARG A 848 -11.27 -4.40 14.80
C ARG A 848 -12.41 -4.38 13.77
N VAL A 849 -13.55 -3.75 14.08
CA VAL A 849 -14.67 -3.63 13.13
C VAL A 849 -14.27 -2.85 11.89
N VAL A 850 -13.55 -1.73 12.05
CA VAL A 850 -13.05 -0.92 10.93
C VAL A 850 -12.02 -1.68 10.10
N ARG A 851 -11.06 -2.37 10.75
CA ARG A 851 -10.03 -3.17 10.07
C ARG A 851 -10.65 -4.30 9.24
N ASN A 852 -11.66 -4.97 9.77
CA ASN A 852 -12.38 -6.04 9.07
C ASN A 852 -13.26 -5.51 7.94
N ALA A 853 -13.43 -4.19 7.83
CA ALA A 853 -14.18 -3.47 6.81
C ALA A 853 -13.27 -2.60 5.93
N ALA A 854 -12.01 -3.01 5.77
CA ALA A 854 -11.08 -2.34 4.88
C ALA A 854 -11.63 -2.26 3.43
N ASP A 855 -12.43 -3.22 3.00
CA ASP A 855 -12.88 -3.37 1.62
C ASP A 855 -14.10 -2.53 1.21
N VAL A 856 -14.61 -1.63 2.07
CA VAL A 856 -15.82 -0.84 1.81
C VAL A 856 -15.53 0.67 1.80
N ASP A 857 -16.29 1.43 1.00
CA ASP A 857 -16.25 2.90 0.96
C ASP A 857 -16.95 3.52 2.18
N VAL A 858 -18.08 2.92 2.60
CA VAL A 858 -18.92 3.42 3.70
C VAL A 858 -19.22 2.31 4.72
N LEU A 859 -18.88 2.55 5.99
CA LEU A 859 -19.13 1.60 7.07
C LEU A 859 -20.15 2.15 8.07
N PHE A 860 -21.28 1.46 8.21
CA PHE A 860 -22.26 1.72 9.27
C PHE A 860 -21.98 0.83 10.49
N VAL A 861 -21.71 1.43 11.64
CA VAL A 861 -21.46 0.71 12.89
C VAL A 861 -22.67 0.84 13.81
N THR A 862 -23.34 -0.26 14.10
CA THR A 862 -24.51 -0.32 14.98
C THR A 862 -24.19 -0.98 16.32
N GLY A 863 -25.18 -1.10 17.20
CA GLY A 863 -25.04 -1.81 18.48
C GLY A 863 -24.69 -0.91 19.68
N MET A 864 -24.57 0.39 19.46
CA MET A 864 -24.45 1.41 20.52
C MET A 864 -25.84 1.89 20.97
N ARG A 865 -26.01 2.16 22.27
CA ARG A 865 -27.27 2.62 22.87
C ARG A 865 -27.20 4.07 23.37
N ASP A 866 -26.06 4.40 23.96
CA ASP A 866 -25.77 5.70 24.56
C ASP A 866 -24.94 6.58 23.61
N GLU A 867 -24.40 7.68 24.13
CA GLU A 867 -23.47 8.58 23.43
C GLU A 867 -22.40 7.79 22.68
N ALA A 868 -22.28 8.06 21.37
CA ALA A 868 -21.16 7.56 20.59
C ALA A 868 -19.90 8.34 21.00
N PRO A 869 -18.79 7.67 21.34
CA PRO A 869 -17.54 8.33 21.68
C PRO A 869 -16.83 8.83 20.40
N VAL A 870 -17.51 9.62 19.55
CA VAL A 870 -16.99 10.15 18.28
C VAL A 870 -15.68 10.91 18.50
N ALA A 871 -15.58 11.65 19.61
CA ALA A 871 -14.36 12.37 19.99
C ALA A 871 -13.15 11.43 20.20
N THR A 872 -13.37 10.25 20.79
CA THR A 872 -12.35 9.24 21.03
C THR A 872 -12.07 8.43 19.76
N PHE A 873 -13.10 7.87 19.13
CA PHE A 873 -12.97 7.01 17.96
C PHE A 873 -12.41 7.72 16.74
N SER A 874 -12.69 9.02 16.54
CA SER A 874 -12.15 9.76 15.40
C SER A 874 -10.62 9.84 15.41
N GLN A 875 -9.96 9.71 16.57
CA GLN A 875 -8.49 9.66 16.68
C GLN A 875 -7.93 8.32 16.19
N LEU A 876 -8.71 7.24 16.30
CA LEU A 876 -8.32 5.89 15.92
C LEU A 876 -8.43 5.66 14.40
N VAL A 877 -9.21 6.49 13.70
CA VAL A 877 -9.43 6.44 12.25
C VAL A 877 -9.14 7.80 11.60
N PRO A 878 -7.89 8.29 11.68
CA PRO A 878 -7.58 9.68 11.35
C PRO A 878 -7.73 10.02 9.85
N ASN A 879 -7.76 9.00 8.98
CA ASN A 879 -7.97 9.13 7.52
C ASN A 879 -9.42 8.86 7.08
N SER A 880 -10.36 8.72 8.02
CA SER A 880 -11.77 8.45 7.73
C SER A 880 -12.64 9.52 8.37
N LYS A 881 -13.67 9.96 7.65
CA LYS A 881 -14.69 10.84 8.24
C LYS A 881 -15.57 10.00 9.15
N LEU A 882 -15.64 10.35 10.43
CA LEU A 882 -16.47 9.68 11.42
C LEU A 882 -17.63 10.57 11.83
N LEU A 883 -18.86 10.10 11.62
CA LEU A 883 -20.11 10.80 11.95
C LEU A 883 -20.98 9.93 12.84
N GLU A 884 -21.87 10.56 13.60
CA GLU A 884 -22.95 9.90 14.32
C GLU A 884 -24.33 10.23 13.74
N VAL A 885 -25.14 9.19 13.53
CA VAL A 885 -26.58 9.33 13.26
C VAL A 885 -27.37 8.68 14.39
N ARG A 886 -28.08 9.51 15.16
CA ARG A 886 -28.95 9.05 16.23
C ARG A 886 -30.36 8.79 15.72
N VAL A 887 -30.78 7.52 15.75
CA VAL A 887 -32.13 7.11 15.35
C VAL A 887 -33.09 7.26 16.52
N GLN A 888 -34.14 8.06 16.32
CA GLN A 888 -35.19 8.33 17.31
C GLN A 888 -36.54 7.78 16.85
N THR A 889 -37.37 7.42 17.84
CA THR A 889 -38.71 6.86 17.61
C THR A 889 -39.55 7.11 18.87
N LYS A 890 -40.83 7.43 18.69
CA LYS A 890 -41.84 7.58 19.76
C LYS A 890 -41.92 6.33 20.63
N GLU A 891 -42.26 6.53 21.90
CA GLU A 891 -42.29 5.45 22.88
C GLU A 891 -43.33 4.37 22.53
N ASP A 892 -44.52 4.76 22.08
CA ASP A 892 -45.58 3.83 21.68
C ASP A 892 -45.15 2.93 20.52
N THR A 893 -44.53 3.52 19.49
CA THR A 893 -43.96 2.78 18.36
C THR A 893 -42.82 1.86 18.79
N ARG A 894 -42.01 2.26 19.78
CA ARG A 894 -40.96 1.41 20.34
C ARG A 894 -41.53 0.24 21.15
N ARG A 895 -42.62 0.44 21.90
CA ARG A 895 -43.35 -0.62 22.64
C ARG A 895 -43.99 -1.60 21.68
N ALA A 896 -44.75 -1.12 20.69
CA ALA A 896 -45.34 -1.97 19.65
C ALA A 896 -44.28 -2.81 18.90
N ARG A 897 -43.12 -2.22 18.58
CA ARG A 897 -42.00 -2.92 17.96
C ARG A 897 -41.31 -3.94 18.89
N ARG A 898 -41.52 -3.87 20.21
CA ARG A 898 -41.01 -4.84 21.20
C ARG A 898 -42.01 -5.97 21.46
N GLU A 899 -43.31 -5.71 21.38
CA GLU A 899 -44.39 -6.64 21.76
C GLU A 899 -44.84 -7.60 20.64
N CYS A 900 -44.42 -7.41 19.38
CA CYS A 900 -44.80 -8.32 18.29
C CYS A 900 -44.00 -9.64 18.27
N ARG A 901 -44.44 -10.64 19.06
CA ARG A 901 -44.82 -12.03 18.66
C ARG A 901 -44.94 -12.95 19.89
N ASP A 902 -46.16 -13.21 20.34
CA ASP A 902 -46.80 -14.54 20.21
C ASP A 902 -48.30 -14.44 20.56
N ASN A 903 -49.14 -14.70 19.56
CA ASN A 903 -50.53 -15.11 19.78
C ASN A 903 -50.48 -16.57 20.19
N ASN A 904 -50.47 -16.84 21.49
CA ASN A 904 -51.05 -18.04 22.09
C ASN A 904 -51.47 -17.66 23.51
N GLU A 905 -52.78 -17.56 23.72
CA GLU A 905 -53.38 -17.48 25.04
C GLU A 905 -52.90 -18.66 25.88
N VAL A 906 -52.05 -18.38 26.87
CA VAL A 906 -51.98 -19.18 28.09
C VAL A 906 -52.07 -18.20 29.26
N ASP A 907 -53.24 -18.22 29.88
CA ASP A 907 -53.55 -17.63 31.15
C ASP A 907 -52.58 -18.14 32.24
N CYS A 908 -51.85 -17.21 32.86
CA CYS A 908 -51.14 -17.44 34.11
C CYS A 908 -51.17 -16.14 34.91
N GLY A 909 -52.19 -16.04 35.77
CA GLY A 909 -52.34 -14.99 36.75
C GLY A 909 -51.20 -14.92 37.79
N ASN A 910 -51.27 -13.84 38.56
CA ASN A 910 -50.43 -13.44 39.69
C ASN A 910 -49.05 -12.88 39.34
N TRP A 911 -49.00 -11.58 39.07
CA TRP A 911 -47.87 -10.73 39.41
C TRP A 911 -48.32 -9.59 40.32
N ILE A 912 -47.68 -9.53 41.50
CA ILE A 912 -47.90 -8.58 42.58
C ILE A 912 -47.32 -7.21 42.17
N PRO A 913 -48.01 -6.09 42.38
CA PRO A 913 -47.47 -4.77 42.08
C PRO A 913 -46.52 -4.34 43.19
N GLY A 914 -45.23 -4.60 43.00
CA GLY A 914 -44.18 -4.16 43.90
C GLY A 914 -42.81 -4.59 43.38
N GLU A 915 -41.88 -3.62 43.32
CA GLU A 915 -40.44 -3.81 43.12
C GLU A 915 -39.96 -4.20 41.71
N ILE A 916 -39.86 -3.18 40.87
CA ILE A 916 -38.61 -2.55 40.44
C ILE A 916 -39.05 -1.66 39.29
N ARG A 917 -39.15 -0.34 39.56
CA ARG A 917 -39.12 0.63 38.47
C ARG A 917 -37.83 0.34 37.72
N ASP A 918 -37.94 -0.04 36.45
CA ASP A 918 -36.84 0.13 35.49
C ASP A 918 -36.20 1.48 35.84
N GLY A 919 -34.97 1.43 36.34
CA GLY A 919 -34.23 2.63 36.62
C GLY A 919 -34.22 3.41 35.32
N GLU A 920 -35.01 4.48 35.28
CA GLU A 920 -34.84 5.56 34.32
C GLU A 920 -33.44 6.12 34.56
N SER A 921 -32.44 5.45 33.99
CA SER A 921 -31.21 6.11 33.65
C SER A 921 -31.58 7.10 32.55
N ASN A 922 -32.02 8.29 32.97
CA ASN A 922 -31.82 9.52 32.22
C ASN A 922 -30.31 9.76 32.07
N SER A 923 -29.61 8.84 31.40
CA SER A 923 -28.18 8.89 31.12
C SER A 923 -27.90 9.59 29.79
N THR A 924 -28.74 10.53 29.37
CA THR A 924 -28.18 11.65 28.62
C THR A 924 -27.45 12.49 29.65
N VAL A 925 -26.13 12.37 29.69
CA VAL A 925 -25.27 13.40 30.28
C VAL A 925 -25.82 14.75 29.80
N PRO A 926 -26.13 15.70 30.71
CA PRO A 926 -26.55 17.03 30.30
C PRO A 926 -25.52 17.58 29.31
N GLY A 927 -25.95 17.83 28.07
CA GLY A 927 -25.14 18.51 27.07
C GLY A 927 -24.48 17.69 25.96
N TYR A 928 -25.07 16.56 25.56
CA TYR A 928 -24.62 15.78 24.40
C TYR A 928 -25.50 15.99 23.15
N ARG A 929 -24.89 16.30 22.00
CA ARG A 929 -25.58 16.53 20.70
C ARG A 929 -24.98 15.66 19.57
N PRO A 930 -25.77 14.76 18.93
CA PRO A 930 -25.29 13.95 17.80
C PRO A 930 -25.11 14.79 16.52
N ASP A 931 -24.30 14.31 15.57
CA ASP A 931 -24.11 15.00 14.28
C ASP A 931 -25.43 15.06 13.49
N PHE A 932 -26.20 13.97 13.46
CA PHE A 932 -27.54 13.94 12.84
C PHE A 932 -28.56 13.18 13.67
N VAL A 933 -29.83 13.53 13.51
CA VAL A 933 -30.97 12.83 14.12
C VAL A 933 -31.91 12.36 13.03
N MET A 934 -32.26 11.07 13.04
CA MET A 934 -33.21 10.46 12.11
C MET A 934 -34.46 9.98 12.86
N ASN A 935 -35.62 10.53 12.50
CA ASN A 935 -36.90 10.11 13.06
C ASN A 935 -37.46 8.91 12.28
N ASN A 936 -37.67 7.79 12.97
CA ASN A 936 -38.09 6.52 12.39
C ASN A 936 -39.48 6.08 12.90
N ASP A 937 -40.45 7.00 12.86
CA ASP A 937 -41.83 6.77 13.35
C ASP A 937 -42.79 6.23 12.28
N VAL A 938 -42.50 6.46 11.00
CA VAL A 938 -43.39 6.09 9.88
C VAL A 938 -43.00 4.73 9.32
N THR A 939 -43.99 3.93 8.92
CA THR A 939 -43.78 2.67 8.19
C THR A 939 -43.43 2.95 6.73
N GLY A 940 -42.25 2.50 6.27
CA GLY A 940 -41.80 2.66 4.89
C GLY A 940 -40.34 3.11 4.77
N ASN A 941 -39.77 3.06 3.55
CA ASN A 941 -38.37 3.42 3.29
C ASN A 941 -38.16 4.85 2.78
N GLU A 942 -39.24 5.62 2.58
CA GLU A 942 -39.18 6.95 1.98
C GLU A 942 -38.39 7.94 2.86
N ALA A 943 -38.70 8.01 4.15
CA ALA A 943 -37.99 8.87 5.09
C ALA A 943 -36.49 8.48 5.23
N ILE A 944 -36.20 7.18 5.22
CA ILE A 944 -34.82 6.64 5.29
C ILE A 944 -34.04 7.01 4.03
N SER A 945 -34.67 6.88 2.86
CA SER A 945 -34.07 7.22 1.57
C SER A 945 -33.82 8.73 1.47
N LYS A 946 -34.83 9.54 1.82
CA LYS A 946 -34.71 11.00 1.86
C LYS A 946 -33.57 11.45 2.78
N PHE A 947 -33.48 10.89 4.00
CA PHE A 947 -32.38 11.20 4.90
C PHE A 947 -31.01 10.84 4.32
N ALA A 948 -30.88 9.70 3.63
CA ALA A 948 -29.62 9.33 2.99
C ALA A 948 -29.22 10.34 1.90
N HIS A 949 -30.19 10.74 1.07
CA HIS A 949 -29.97 11.75 0.03
C HIS A 949 -29.57 13.11 0.60
N ASP A 950 -30.27 13.56 1.64
CA ASP A 950 -30.11 14.92 2.17
C ASP A 950 -28.91 15.02 3.11
N GLN A 951 -28.54 13.96 3.83
CA GLN A 951 -27.59 14.04 4.95
C GLN A 951 -26.37 13.10 4.82
N ILE A 952 -26.44 12.03 4.02
CA ILE A 952 -25.33 11.07 3.88
C ILE A 952 -24.59 11.28 2.56
N PHE A 953 -25.31 11.34 1.44
CA PHE A 953 -24.72 11.44 0.09
C PHE A 953 -23.86 12.68 -0.15
N PRO A 954 -24.14 13.86 0.44
CA PRO A 954 -23.25 15.02 0.29
C PRO A 954 -21.81 14.73 0.71
N PHE A 955 -21.59 13.81 1.67
CA PHE A 955 -20.25 13.42 2.11
C PHE A 955 -19.49 12.51 1.13
N LEU A 956 -20.11 12.14 0.02
CA LEU A 956 -19.57 11.24 -1.00
C LEU A 956 -19.44 11.94 -2.36
N ASP A 957 -19.64 13.26 -2.38
CA ASP A 957 -19.51 14.07 -3.57
C ASP A 957 -18.04 14.15 -4.05
N LYS A 958 -17.84 14.12 -5.36
CA LYS A 958 -16.52 14.27 -6.00
C LYS A 958 -15.93 15.67 -5.74
N ASP A 959 -16.77 16.66 -5.45
CA ASP A 959 -16.35 18.01 -5.13
C ASP A 959 -15.56 18.11 -3.81
N LEU A 960 -15.82 17.21 -2.85
CA LEU A 960 -15.00 17.10 -1.63
C LEU A 960 -13.61 16.55 -1.94
N ASP A 961 -13.49 15.60 -2.87
CA ASP A 961 -12.18 15.10 -3.33
C ASP A 961 -11.41 16.25 -4.01
N ARG A 962 -12.06 16.97 -4.93
CA ARG A 962 -11.47 18.13 -5.62
C ARG A 962 -11.01 19.21 -4.64
N LEU A 963 -11.79 19.50 -3.61
CA LEU A 963 -11.41 20.44 -2.55
C LEU A 963 -10.21 19.94 -1.74
N SER A 964 -10.14 18.63 -1.46
CA SER A 964 -9.00 18.01 -0.76
C SER A 964 -7.70 18.13 -1.55
N ASP A 965 -7.76 17.90 -2.86
CA ASP A 965 -6.61 17.98 -3.78
C ASP A 965 -6.02 19.40 -3.88
N MET A 966 -6.79 20.43 -3.54
CA MET A 966 -6.31 21.82 -3.50
C MET A 966 -5.44 22.14 -2.27
N VAL A 967 -5.40 21.26 -1.27
CA VAL A 967 -4.69 21.48 0.00
C VAL A 967 -3.25 20.96 -0.07
N ARG A 968 -2.29 21.88 -0.03
CA ARG A 968 -0.85 21.54 -0.03
C ARG A 968 -0.39 21.07 1.35
N SER A 969 0.58 20.15 1.36
CA SER A 969 1.25 19.71 2.59
C SER A 969 2.65 20.32 2.69
N ILE A 970 2.99 20.86 3.86
CA ILE A 970 4.28 21.47 4.15
C ILE A 970 4.86 20.78 5.38
N SER A 971 5.98 20.08 5.21
CA SER A 971 6.69 19.42 6.32
C SER A 971 7.46 20.44 7.16
N ASN A 972 7.64 20.13 8.44
CA ASN A 972 8.45 20.90 9.39
C ASN A 972 8.02 22.36 9.58
N PHE A 973 6.73 22.65 9.36
CA PHE A 973 6.13 23.96 9.61
C PHE A 973 5.00 23.83 10.65
N PRO A 974 4.83 24.79 11.58
CA PRO A 974 5.69 25.95 11.85
C PRO A 974 7.02 25.59 12.52
N ARG A 975 7.28 24.31 12.77
CA ARG A 975 8.51 23.80 13.37
C ARG A 975 8.79 22.35 12.96
N PRO A 976 10.04 21.85 13.13
CA PRO A 976 10.39 20.48 12.80
C PRO A 976 9.47 19.43 13.45
N GLY A 977 9.18 18.37 12.71
CA GLY A 977 8.35 17.25 13.16
C GLY A 977 6.84 17.47 13.09
N ILE A 978 6.36 18.56 12.47
CA ILE A 978 4.93 18.82 12.22
C ILE A 978 4.66 18.82 10.71
N LYS A 979 3.61 18.12 10.26
CA LYS A 979 3.13 18.19 8.88
C LYS A 979 1.97 19.18 8.77
N PHE A 980 2.27 20.40 8.33
CA PHE A 980 1.28 21.45 8.13
C PHE A 980 0.49 21.25 6.83
N ARG A 981 -0.80 21.60 6.85
CA ARG A 981 -1.65 21.65 5.66
C ARG A 981 -2.08 23.10 5.41
N ASP A 982 -1.71 23.61 4.24
CA ASP A 982 -2.05 24.97 3.83
C ASP A 982 -3.48 25.03 3.28
N ILE A 983 -4.46 25.23 4.17
CA ILE A 983 -5.89 25.31 3.81
C ILE A 983 -6.18 26.58 2.99
N LEU A 984 -5.47 27.67 3.27
CA LEU A 984 -5.60 28.92 2.51
C LEU A 984 -5.26 28.72 1.03
N GLY A 985 -4.44 27.73 0.69
CA GLY A 985 -4.16 27.32 -0.69
C GLY A 985 -5.41 27.09 -1.54
N ILE A 986 -6.53 26.65 -0.94
CA ILE A 986 -7.83 26.52 -1.65
C ILE A 986 -8.25 27.86 -2.28
N SER A 987 -8.13 28.95 -1.53
CA SER A 987 -8.53 30.29 -2.01
C SER A 987 -7.60 30.87 -3.07
N GLN A 988 -6.39 30.31 -3.21
CA GLN A 988 -5.39 30.75 -4.19
C GLN A 988 -5.58 30.06 -5.56
N GLN A 989 -6.41 29.02 -5.63
CA GLN A 989 -6.72 28.31 -6.87
C GLN A 989 -8.00 28.86 -7.50
N ARG A 990 -8.08 28.78 -8.84
CA ARG A 990 -9.30 29.14 -9.59
C ARG A 990 -10.48 28.30 -9.09
N ASP A 991 -11.63 28.95 -8.90
CA ASP A 991 -12.88 28.39 -8.37
C ASP A 991 -12.82 27.82 -6.93
N GLY A 992 -11.65 27.69 -6.31
CA GLY A 992 -11.51 27.01 -5.02
C GLY A 992 -12.29 27.67 -3.88
N LEU A 993 -12.31 29.01 -3.81
CA LEU A 993 -13.10 29.74 -2.80
C LEU A 993 -14.61 29.57 -3.02
N SER A 994 -15.07 29.58 -4.28
CA SER A 994 -16.49 29.38 -4.63
C SER A 994 -16.93 27.95 -4.33
N LEU A 995 -16.10 26.96 -4.66
CA LEU A 995 -16.32 25.56 -4.35
C LEU A 995 -16.41 25.34 -2.83
N CYS A 996 -15.41 25.83 -2.08
CA CYS A 996 -15.37 25.71 -0.62
C CYS A 996 -16.61 26.30 0.04
N THR A 997 -17.00 27.52 -0.33
CA THR A 997 -18.17 28.19 0.25
C THR A 997 -19.49 27.53 -0.14
N SER A 998 -19.62 26.99 -1.36
CA SER A 998 -20.78 26.20 -1.78
C SER A 998 -20.91 24.91 -0.99
N LEU A 999 -19.79 24.25 -0.71
CA LEU A 999 -19.77 23.06 0.15
C LEU A 999 -20.08 23.43 1.60
N LEU A 1000 -19.53 24.51 2.15
CA LEU A 1000 -19.86 24.98 3.51
C LEU A 1000 -21.35 25.31 3.67
N GLU A 1001 -21.96 25.92 2.65
CA GLU A 1001 -23.40 26.20 2.62
C GLU A 1001 -24.23 24.92 2.58
N THR A 1002 -23.88 23.98 1.70
CA THR A 1002 -24.63 22.74 1.46
C THR A 1002 -24.50 21.76 2.63
N HIS A 1003 -23.33 21.72 3.28
CA HIS A 1003 -23.05 20.83 4.40
C HIS A 1003 -23.53 21.38 5.75
N PHE A 1004 -24.00 22.62 5.82
CA PHE A 1004 -24.59 23.16 7.03
C PHE A 1004 -25.90 22.45 7.34
N SER A 1005 -25.96 21.78 8.48
CA SER A 1005 -27.16 21.03 8.89
C SER A 1005 -28.29 21.90 9.47
N GLY A 1006 -28.03 23.19 9.70
CA GLY A 1006 -28.98 24.13 10.26
C GLY A 1006 -29.76 24.89 9.18
N ASP A 1007 -30.57 25.83 9.65
CA ASP A 1007 -31.35 26.73 8.80
C ASP A 1007 -30.69 28.11 8.80
N TRP A 1008 -30.12 28.51 7.67
CA TRP A 1008 -29.42 29.80 7.51
C TRP A 1008 -30.32 30.99 7.85
N THR A 1009 -31.65 30.87 7.72
CA THR A 1009 -32.60 31.94 8.06
C THR A 1009 -32.69 32.24 9.56
N ARG A 1010 -32.22 31.31 10.41
CA ARG A 1010 -32.22 31.43 11.87
C ARG A 1010 -30.87 31.89 12.43
N VAL A 1011 -29.84 31.98 11.59
CA VAL A 1011 -28.49 32.35 12.01
C VAL A 1011 -28.40 33.88 12.07
N GLU A 1012 -28.15 34.42 13.26
CA GLU A 1012 -28.02 35.86 13.43
C GLU A 1012 -26.64 36.35 12.95
N ALA A 1013 -25.58 35.57 13.14
CA ALA A 1013 -24.23 35.96 12.74
C ALA A 1013 -23.34 34.77 12.38
N ILE A 1014 -22.49 34.97 11.38
CA ILE A 1014 -21.31 34.13 11.16
C ILE A 1014 -20.15 34.74 11.94
N VAL A 1015 -19.54 33.95 12.82
CA VAL A 1015 -18.45 34.37 13.70
C VAL A 1015 -17.15 33.77 13.16
N CYS A 1016 -16.08 34.54 13.05
CA CYS A 1016 -14.79 34.02 12.63
C CYS A 1016 -13.64 34.67 13.39
N CYS A 1017 -12.53 33.95 13.49
CA CYS A 1017 -11.34 34.36 14.21
C CYS A 1017 -10.10 34.20 13.31
N GLU A 1018 -9.14 35.12 13.43
CA GLU A 1018 -7.84 35.10 12.72
C GLU A 1018 -7.95 35.08 11.17
N ALA A 1019 -6.80 35.19 10.49
CA ALA A 1019 -6.76 35.45 9.04
C ALA A 1019 -7.33 34.29 8.18
N GLY A 1020 -7.15 33.04 8.62
CA GLY A 1020 -7.65 31.84 7.92
C GLY A 1020 -9.17 31.80 7.84
N GLY A 1021 -9.84 31.96 9.00
CA GLY A 1021 -11.30 32.02 9.08
C GLY A 1021 -11.90 33.19 8.30
N PHE A 1022 -11.25 34.36 8.26
CA PHE A 1022 -11.79 35.54 7.58
C PHE A 1022 -12.06 35.31 6.08
N VAL A 1023 -11.19 34.58 5.38
CA VAL A 1023 -11.31 34.34 3.94
C VAL A 1023 -12.59 33.57 3.62
N PHE A 1024 -12.80 32.43 4.30
CA PHE A 1024 -13.94 31.56 4.04
C PHE A 1024 -15.23 32.12 4.65
N ALA A 1025 -15.17 32.68 5.86
CA ALA A 1025 -16.34 33.22 6.55
C ALA A 1025 -16.93 34.43 5.82
N SER A 1026 -16.08 35.35 5.32
CA SER A 1026 -16.56 36.54 4.59
C SER A 1026 -17.27 36.17 3.29
N ALA A 1027 -16.68 35.22 2.54
CA ALA A 1027 -17.27 34.76 1.29
C ALA A 1027 -18.57 33.97 1.53
N LEU A 1028 -18.63 33.15 2.57
CA LEU A 1028 -19.86 32.45 2.97
C LEU A 1028 -20.95 33.42 3.42
N ALA A 1029 -20.60 34.40 4.28
CA ALA A 1029 -21.53 35.42 4.78
C ALA A 1029 -22.17 36.25 3.66
N ALA A 1030 -21.36 36.65 2.65
CA ALA A 1030 -21.87 37.30 1.46
C ALA A 1030 -22.82 36.40 0.66
N LYS A 1031 -22.51 35.09 0.57
CA LYS A 1031 -23.32 34.13 -0.17
C LYS A 1031 -24.68 33.85 0.48
N VAL A 1032 -24.72 33.65 1.80
CA VAL A 1032 -25.95 33.33 2.54
C VAL A 1032 -26.69 34.56 3.08
N ASN A 1033 -26.15 35.76 2.86
CA ASN A 1033 -26.69 37.03 3.34
C ASN A 1033 -26.90 37.07 4.87
N VAL A 1034 -25.89 36.64 5.62
CA VAL A 1034 -25.86 36.68 7.09
C VAL A 1034 -24.73 37.62 7.52
N ARG A 1035 -24.95 38.46 8.53
CA ARG A 1035 -23.92 39.39 9.01
C ARG A 1035 -22.69 38.65 9.56
N LEU A 1036 -21.53 39.28 9.39
CA LEU A 1036 -20.24 38.75 9.84
C LEU A 1036 -19.80 39.42 11.15
N ALA A 1037 -19.45 38.62 12.16
CA ALA A 1037 -18.95 39.04 13.45
C ALA A 1037 -17.47 38.63 13.59
N LEU A 1038 -16.59 39.60 13.84
CA LEU A 1038 -15.15 39.35 13.91
C LEU A 1038 -14.67 39.20 15.35
N ILE A 1039 -13.88 38.15 15.59
CA ILE A 1039 -13.04 37.99 16.78
C ILE A 1039 -11.59 38.26 16.37
N ARG A 1040 -10.89 39.11 17.13
CA ARG A 1040 -9.50 39.48 16.84
C ARG A 1040 -8.62 39.33 18.07
N GLU A 1041 -7.31 39.32 17.87
CA GLU A 1041 -6.35 39.52 18.95
C GLU A 1041 -6.64 40.86 19.66
N ALA A 1042 -6.57 40.87 20.99
CA ALA A 1042 -6.91 42.02 21.82
C ALA A 1042 -6.17 43.30 21.42
N GLY A 1043 -6.86 44.44 21.47
CA GLY A 1043 -6.37 45.75 21.04
C GLY A 1043 -6.49 46.02 19.54
N LYS A 1044 -7.21 45.19 18.78
CA LYS A 1044 -7.42 45.35 17.33
C LYS A 1044 -8.86 45.68 16.94
N LEU A 1045 -9.78 45.74 17.91
CA LEU A 1045 -11.15 46.20 17.73
C LEU A 1045 -11.41 47.52 18.48
N PRO A 1046 -12.30 48.38 17.96
CA PRO A 1046 -12.71 49.58 18.68
C PRO A 1046 -13.54 49.22 19.94
N PRO A 1047 -13.33 49.89 21.09
CA PRO A 1047 -14.10 49.64 22.31
C PRO A 1047 -15.56 50.11 22.17
N PRO A 1048 -16.53 49.49 22.90
CA PRO A 1048 -16.35 48.48 23.96
C PRO A 1048 -16.13 47.05 23.44
N THR A 1049 -15.13 46.36 24.01
CA THR A 1049 -14.80 44.95 23.69
C THR A 1049 -14.84 44.08 24.95
N VAL A 1050 -15.08 42.78 24.76
CA VAL A 1050 -14.93 41.74 25.80
C VAL A 1050 -13.71 40.86 25.47
N PRO A 1051 -12.72 40.73 26.38
CA PRO A 1051 -11.54 39.91 26.14
C PRO A 1051 -11.61 38.52 26.80
N VAL A 1052 -10.87 37.55 26.25
CA VAL A 1052 -10.59 36.24 26.84
C VAL A 1052 -9.13 35.84 26.64
N SER A 1053 -8.55 35.09 27.58
CA SER A 1053 -7.20 34.53 27.45
C SER A 1053 -7.20 33.24 26.63
N LYS A 1054 -6.29 33.13 25.65
CA LYS A 1054 -6.04 31.91 24.87
C LYS A 1054 -4.70 31.29 25.27
N SER A 1055 -4.74 30.08 25.84
CA SER A 1055 -3.52 29.34 26.17
C SER A 1055 -2.78 28.85 24.91
N PRO A 1056 -1.43 28.79 24.93
CA PRO A 1056 -0.67 28.23 23.82
C PRO A 1056 -0.98 26.72 23.63
N SER A 1057 -0.94 26.28 22.37
CA SER A 1057 -1.12 24.86 22.03
C SER A 1057 0.23 24.18 21.83
N HIS A 1058 0.27 22.84 21.83
CA HIS A 1058 1.51 22.11 21.53
C HIS A 1058 2.03 22.38 20.12
N ILE A 1059 1.18 22.77 19.15
CA ILE A 1059 1.59 23.12 17.78
C ILE A 1059 2.22 24.53 17.74
N SER A 1060 1.66 25.47 18.51
CA SER A 1060 2.02 26.89 18.48
C SER A 1060 3.02 27.32 19.56
N ASN A 1061 3.48 26.40 20.42
CA ASN A 1061 4.43 26.70 21.49
C ASN A 1061 5.86 26.76 20.92
N PHE A 1062 6.42 27.96 20.81
CA PHE A 1062 7.82 28.20 20.49
C PHE A 1062 8.65 28.07 21.78
N GLY A 1063 9.70 27.24 21.76
CA GLY A 1063 10.49 26.92 22.94
C GLY A 1063 11.05 28.15 23.68
N ALA A 1064 10.89 28.14 25.00
CA ALA A 1064 11.66 28.87 26.02
C ALA A 1064 12.19 30.26 25.62
N THR A 1065 11.32 31.27 25.54
CA THR A 1065 11.57 32.68 25.92
C THR A 1065 10.37 33.55 25.49
N GLY A 1066 9.30 33.55 26.28
CA GLY A 1066 8.16 34.44 26.06
C GLY A 1066 6.86 33.91 26.65
N SER A 1067 6.43 34.51 27.75
CA SER A 1067 5.10 34.33 28.33
C SER A 1067 4.05 34.96 27.39
N ASN A 1068 3.69 34.28 26.30
CA ASN A 1068 2.71 34.77 25.34
C ASN A 1068 1.33 34.13 25.56
N ASN A 1069 0.67 34.46 26.68
CA ASN A 1069 -0.79 34.36 26.75
C ASN A 1069 -1.35 35.43 25.80
N LYS A 1070 -1.80 35.01 24.61
CA LYS A 1070 -2.49 35.92 23.68
C LYS A 1070 -3.93 36.06 24.14
N ALA A 1071 -4.44 37.28 24.19
CA ALA A 1071 -5.86 37.53 24.45
C ALA A 1071 -6.60 37.74 23.12
N MET A 1072 -7.83 37.25 23.04
CA MET A 1072 -8.76 37.50 21.93
C MET A 1072 -9.92 38.35 22.45
N GLU A 1073 -10.49 39.19 21.58
CA GLU A 1073 -11.60 40.07 21.91
C GLU A 1073 -12.67 40.10 20.81
N MET A 1074 -13.89 40.46 21.20
CA MET A 1074 -15.00 40.78 20.31
C MET A 1074 -15.73 42.02 20.82
N GLY A 1075 -16.41 42.75 19.93
CA GLY A 1075 -17.26 43.87 20.34
C GLY A 1075 -18.43 43.39 21.21
N SER A 1076 -18.76 44.12 22.29
CA SER A 1076 -19.77 43.69 23.26
C SER A 1076 -21.18 43.55 22.69
N ASP A 1077 -21.49 44.33 21.66
CA ASP A 1077 -22.85 44.47 21.12
C ASP A 1077 -23.00 43.85 19.71
N VAL A 1078 -21.99 43.09 19.27
CA VAL A 1078 -21.95 42.50 17.92
C VAL A 1078 -22.98 41.36 17.77
N ILE A 1079 -23.34 40.69 18.86
CA ILE A 1079 -24.24 39.53 18.86
C ILE A 1079 -25.33 39.71 19.92
N SER A 1080 -26.59 39.42 19.57
CA SER A 1080 -27.69 39.52 20.52
C SER A 1080 -27.67 38.33 21.48
N LYS A 1081 -28.09 38.56 22.73
CA LYS A 1081 -28.17 37.50 23.75
C LYS A 1081 -29.18 36.43 23.32
N GLY A 1082 -28.78 35.16 23.43
CA GLY A 1082 -29.61 34.00 23.09
C GLY A 1082 -29.76 33.71 21.58
N SER A 1083 -28.97 34.35 20.73
CA SER A 1083 -29.00 34.13 19.28
C SER A 1083 -28.26 32.88 18.84
N THR A 1084 -28.67 32.33 17.69
CA THR A 1084 -27.94 31.27 16.99
C THR A 1084 -26.81 31.85 16.13
N VAL A 1085 -25.62 31.27 16.25
CA VAL A 1085 -24.43 31.72 15.51
C VAL A 1085 -23.70 30.54 14.87
N VAL A 1086 -23.06 30.80 13.74
CA VAL A 1086 -22.20 29.82 13.06
C VAL A 1086 -20.75 30.30 13.13
N VAL A 1087 -19.90 29.58 13.85
CA VAL A 1087 -18.46 29.84 13.88
C VAL A 1087 -17.83 29.21 12.64
N VAL A 1088 -17.16 29.99 11.80
CA VAL A 1088 -16.44 29.50 10.62
C VAL A 1088 -14.94 29.70 10.82
N ASP A 1089 -14.18 28.61 10.66
CA ASP A 1089 -12.72 28.61 10.75
C ASP A 1089 -12.09 27.74 9.65
N ASP A 1090 -10.81 27.91 9.37
CA ASP A 1090 -10.11 27.09 8.38
C ASP A 1090 -9.81 25.68 8.93
N VAL A 1091 -9.36 25.58 10.20
CA VAL A 1091 -8.92 24.30 10.80
C VAL A 1091 -9.43 24.02 12.21
N LEU A 1092 -9.81 22.77 12.46
CA LEU A 1092 -9.89 22.21 13.81
C LEU A 1092 -8.73 21.25 14.09
N ALA A 1093 -7.69 21.77 14.76
CA ALA A 1093 -6.54 20.99 15.22
C ALA A 1093 -6.63 20.68 16.73
N THR A 1094 -5.95 21.44 17.59
CA THR A 1094 -5.88 21.19 19.05
C THR A 1094 -7.12 21.63 19.82
N GLY A 1095 -7.99 22.43 19.20
CA GLY A 1095 -9.22 22.97 19.82
C GLY A 1095 -9.02 24.21 20.71
N LYS A 1096 -7.78 24.60 21.04
CA LYS A 1096 -7.51 25.72 21.97
C LYS A 1096 -8.07 27.07 21.50
N THR A 1097 -7.98 27.39 20.21
CA THR A 1097 -8.59 28.60 19.63
C THR A 1097 -10.10 28.57 19.80
N LEU A 1098 -10.73 27.44 19.44
CA LEU A 1098 -12.18 27.30 19.47
C LEU A 1098 -12.73 27.35 20.92
N CYS A 1099 -12.04 26.78 21.90
CA CYS A 1099 -12.41 26.94 23.32
C CYS A 1099 -12.51 28.42 23.72
N ALA A 1100 -11.53 29.22 23.34
CA ALA A 1100 -11.53 30.65 23.68
C ALA A 1100 -12.59 31.43 22.88
N VAL A 1101 -12.84 31.10 21.62
CA VAL A 1101 -13.98 31.64 20.84
C VAL A 1101 -15.31 31.34 21.54
N LEU A 1102 -15.52 30.10 21.98
CA LEU A 1102 -16.74 29.69 22.67
C LEU A 1102 -16.90 30.39 24.03
N GLN A 1103 -15.82 30.59 24.78
CA GLN A 1103 -15.83 31.36 26.03
C GLN A 1103 -16.21 32.83 25.81
N LEU A 1104 -15.77 33.45 24.70
CA LEU A 1104 -16.20 34.81 24.32
C LEU A 1104 -17.69 34.85 23.98
N LEU A 1105 -18.18 33.88 23.20
CA LEU A 1105 -19.60 33.79 22.87
C LEU A 1105 -20.48 33.62 24.11
N GLN A 1106 -20.02 32.81 25.07
CA GLN A 1106 -20.68 32.65 26.37
C GLN A 1106 -20.72 33.95 27.18
N SER A 1107 -19.64 34.74 27.17
CA SER A 1107 -19.59 36.01 27.93
C SER A 1107 -20.54 37.08 27.39
N VAL A 1108 -20.88 37.03 26.10
CA VAL A 1108 -21.90 37.90 25.49
C VAL A 1108 -23.32 37.29 25.51
N GLY A 1109 -23.50 36.13 26.15
CA GLY A 1109 -24.82 35.53 26.38
C GLY A 1109 -25.32 34.60 25.28
N VAL A 1110 -24.44 34.06 24.44
CA VAL A 1110 -24.74 32.96 23.51
C VAL A 1110 -24.46 31.64 24.20
N THR A 1111 -25.42 30.73 24.22
CA THR A 1111 -25.25 29.43 24.88
C THR A 1111 -24.64 28.38 23.94
N PRO A 1112 -23.87 27.39 24.43
CA PRO A 1112 -23.22 26.38 23.57
C PRO A 1112 -24.15 25.64 22.59
N LYS A 1113 -25.40 25.36 22.99
CA LYS A 1113 -26.43 24.75 22.13
C LYS A 1113 -26.82 25.60 20.90
N ASP A 1114 -26.63 26.91 20.98
CA ASP A 1114 -26.94 27.87 19.92
C ASP A 1114 -25.74 28.12 18.99
N VAL A 1115 -24.62 27.43 19.22
CA VAL A 1115 -23.41 27.52 18.39
C VAL A 1115 -23.25 26.28 17.50
N THR A 1116 -23.06 26.51 16.20
CA THR A 1116 -22.55 25.50 15.26
C THR A 1116 -21.19 25.94 14.75
N VAL A 1117 -20.23 25.03 14.66
CA VAL A 1117 -18.87 25.30 14.19
C VAL A 1117 -18.64 24.59 12.88
N ASN A 1118 -18.36 25.34 11.82
CA ASN A 1118 -18.03 24.81 10.50
C ASN A 1118 -16.56 25.08 10.21
N VAL A 1119 -15.77 24.01 10.10
CA VAL A 1119 -14.36 24.13 9.68
C VAL A 1119 -14.14 23.58 8.28
N VAL A 1120 -13.21 24.16 7.53
CA VAL A 1120 -12.85 23.61 6.22
C VAL A 1120 -12.17 22.25 6.40
N ALA A 1121 -11.20 22.15 7.31
CA ALA A 1121 -10.49 20.90 7.57
C ALA A 1121 -10.39 20.57 9.07
N LYS A 1122 -10.41 19.27 9.41
CA LYS A 1122 -10.18 18.76 10.76
C LYS A 1122 -8.98 17.81 10.79
N PHE A 1123 -8.23 17.86 11.89
CA PHE A 1123 -7.07 17.00 12.18
C PHE A 1123 -7.31 16.19 13.45
N PRO A 1124 -7.93 14.99 13.35
CA PRO A 1124 -8.33 14.22 14.53
C PRO A 1124 -7.16 13.86 15.45
N VAL A 1125 -5.96 13.65 14.89
CA VAL A 1125 -4.74 13.28 15.64
C VAL A 1125 -4.36 14.26 16.75
N HIS A 1126 -4.74 15.54 16.63
CA HIS A 1126 -4.45 16.57 17.63
C HIS A 1126 -5.50 16.68 18.74
N GLY A 1127 -6.56 15.88 18.70
CA GLY A 1127 -7.50 15.73 19.81
C GLY A 1127 -8.42 16.92 20.09
N GLY A 1128 -8.63 17.84 19.14
CA GLY A 1128 -9.44 19.05 19.37
C GLY A 1128 -10.86 18.80 19.87
N ARG A 1129 -11.58 17.82 19.32
CA ARG A 1129 -12.92 17.43 19.82
C ARG A 1129 -12.87 16.86 21.24
N ALA A 1130 -11.83 16.09 21.57
CA ALA A 1130 -11.65 15.56 22.92
C ALA A 1130 -11.28 16.64 23.93
N LEU A 1131 -10.62 17.73 23.51
CA LEU A 1131 -10.43 18.90 24.36
C LEU A 1131 -11.76 19.59 24.67
N LEU A 1132 -12.56 19.91 23.64
CA LEU A 1132 -13.86 20.58 23.82
C LEU A 1132 -14.79 19.79 24.75
N HIS A 1133 -14.79 18.46 24.62
CA HIS A 1133 -15.54 17.56 25.51
C HIS A 1133 -15.08 17.67 26.97
N ARG A 1134 -13.75 17.66 27.22
CA ARG A 1134 -13.17 17.82 28.57
C ARG A 1134 -13.44 19.18 29.20
N GLU A 1135 -13.56 20.23 28.39
CA GLU A 1135 -13.88 21.59 28.85
C GLU A 1135 -15.39 21.83 29.04
N GLY A 1136 -16.23 20.79 28.90
CA GLY A 1136 -17.68 20.89 29.07
C GLY A 1136 -18.42 21.56 27.91
N LEU A 1137 -17.81 21.63 26.72
CA LEU A 1137 -18.36 22.27 25.52
C LEU A 1137 -18.93 21.25 24.52
N SER A 1138 -19.39 20.09 25.01
CA SER A 1138 -19.92 18.97 24.21
C SER A 1138 -21.25 19.27 23.50
N GLU A 1139 -21.95 20.34 23.89
CA GLU A 1139 -23.21 20.78 23.27
C GLU A 1139 -23.02 21.44 21.91
N VAL A 1140 -21.80 21.89 21.63
CA VAL A 1140 -21.46 22.60 20.40
C VAL A 1140 -21.40 21.62 19.24
N LYS A 1141 -22.17 21.89 18.19
CA LYS A 1141 -22.14 21.08 16.97
C LYS A 1141 -20.89 21.44 16.16
N ILE A 1142 -20.13 20.43 15.72
CA ILE A 1142 -18.90 20.63 14.95
C ILE A 1142 -18.98 19.87 13.63
N GLU A 1143 -18.98 20.63 12.53
CA GLU A 1143 -19.03 20.15 11.17
C GLU A 1143 -17.69 20.44 10.48
N SER A 1144 -17.32 19.59 9.53
CA SER A 1144 -16.10 19.77 8.74
C SER A 1144 -16.32 19.30 7.31
N LEU A 1145 -15.67 19.93 6.33
CA LEU A 1145 -15.65 19.41 4.96
C LEU A 1145 -14.63 18.27 4.84
N LEU A 1146 -13.37 18.57 5.17
CA LEU A 1146 -12.22 17.68 5.00
C LEU A 1146 -11.71 17.10 6.33
N VAL A 1147 -11.13 15.90 6.26
CA VAL A 1147 -10.46 15.24 7.40
C VAL A 1147 -9.08 14.75 6.93
N PHE A 1148 -8.02 15.15 7.63
CA PHE A 1148 -6.65 14.72 7.35
C PHE A 1148 -6.06 13.99 8.57
N GLY A 1149 -5.39 12.87 8.32
CA GLY A 1149 -4.89 12.01 9.39
C GLY A 1149 -3.38 11.95 9.58
N ASP A 1150 -2.62 12.70 8.81
CA ASP A 1150 -1.18 12.81 8.99
C ASP A 1150 -0.86 13.75 10.16
N ALA A 1151 0.10 13.36 11.01
CA ALA A 1151 0.60 14.15 12.15
C ALA A 1151 1.72 15.12 11.74
#